data_AF-A0A7G6WLW4-F1
#
_entry.id   AF-A0A7G6WLW4-F1
#
_cell.length_a   1.000
_cell.length_b   1.000
_cell.length_c   1.000
_cell.angle_alpha   90.00
_cell.angle_beta   90.00
_cell.angle_gamma   90.00
#
_symmetry.space_group_name_H-M   'P 1'
#
loop_
_entity.id
_entity.type
_entity.pdbx_description
1 polymer ?
#
loop_
_entity_poly.entity_id
_entity_poly.type
_entity_poly.pdbx_seq_one_letter_code
_entity_poly.pdbx_strand_id
1 'polypeptide(L)'
;MHLKSLTVRGFKSFASATTFDFEPGITAVVGPNGSGKSNVVDALSWVMGEQGAKTLRGGKMEDVIFAGTSGRPPLGRAHVSLTIDNTDGALPIEYSEVTISRTLFRTGGSEYAINGASCRLLDIQELLSDSGMGREMHVIVGQGQLDKVLHATPEDRRGFIEEAAGILKHRRRKEKTVRKLEAMQANLQRLSDLTGEIRRQLTPLGKQADMARRAQRVQFDVRDARARLLADDLVRQQNSLEQDVADETALKARRAAVEQQLEAGRRQQAAVEQLAAEATPKLNAARDNWYRLSASRERLRSLGSLAQERGRLLGAVDAEPYSGRDPEQLERQAVRVRDELMELERHILDRRSALDSSTAAKNAAELEASAEEKRLTAVLRAAADRREGLAKLAGQVGAARSRVESAQAELGRLRESLAAGQERRRRAQSEFTALETQVAGVEEGEESLDADYEDASAELDAVVQEIAELTSVGGEAVRERDALVARRDALQLGLNRKDGAAHALNSGLDGVAGALASNLTIQPGYEAAIAAALGGASEAIVVRDPDVAAVVVQLLKDDDAGRASLLLASAVPMRDATSGTGEPLPAGARWAVDLASAGGGPALAVAALLTGVAVVEDLDGAGLLVAERPDLTAVTRAGDVFTALTVTGGSAKAPSLLEVQAAVDDAEARLAVVTADLERNRFALAGAEARRAEARTRTEAALDRLHDSDARLAAVAEKLGHLNSILRSAVGESDRLATSLARAEANVVTEEQALAAVAARLAAAQEAPAEEEPSTEQRDALALAASLARSAEMDARLSLRSTEEQLTATSNRALSLERAAATERRAREEAAERARRRRIQAQRAAAVSAAVELAIRFIDVSVELARHERDLAEENREERDRALLETRTTNDTLARELAELTDSVHRDELARAQQRARIEALETRSIEELGITPDVLVADFGPDVPVPVPAEESGDKWAALRTPVDDDGTPVADGKPFVREEQEKRLRKAERDLSALGKVNPLALEEFAALEERHQFLSTQLEDLKSSRKDLLDIIKEVDDRVQRVFSEAFEDTRDQFVHVFERLFPGGEGRLVLTDPSDMLTTGIEVEARPAGKKIKRLSLLSGGERSLTAVALLVAIFKARPSPFYVMDEVEAALDDTNLGRLITIFEELRESSQLIVITHQKRTMEVADALYGVTMRGDGVSTVISQRLGADV
;
A
#
# COMPACT_ATOMS: atom_id res chain seq x y z
N MET A 1 -27.83 -16.62 15.94
CA MET A 1 -26.64 -16.03 15.34
C MET A 1 -27.05 -15.37 14.05
N HIS A 2 -26.66 -14.14 13.78
CA HIS A 2 -26.91 -13.49 12.48
C HIS A 2 -25.84 -12.43 12.18
N LEU A 3 -25.67 -12.06 10.91
CA LEU A 3 -24.85 -10.90 10.58
C LEU A 3 -25.62 -9.64 11.00
N LYS A 4 -24.97 -8.77 11.78
CA LYS A 4 -25.57 -7.55 12.33
C LYS A 4 -25.15 -6.33 11.50
N SER A 5 -23.87 -6.20 11.17
CA SER A 5 -23.41 -5.16 10.23
C SER A 5 -22.07 -5.48 9.57
N LEU A 6 -21.83 -4.87 8.41
CA LEU A 6 -20.59 -4.93 7.64
C LEU A 6 -20.12 -3.51 7.33
N THR A 7 -18.96 -3.10 7.84
CA THR A 7 -18.32 -1.82 7.52
C THR A 7 -17.16 -2.04 6.56
N VAL A 8 -17.21 -1.38 5.42
CA VAL A 8 -16.24 -1.47 4.31
C VAL A 8 -15.57 -0.11 4.13
N ARG A 9 -14.23 -0.06 4.07
CA ARG A 9 -13.46 1.18 3.90
C ARG A 9 -12.22 0.96 3.03
N GLY A 10 -12.12 1.69 1.93
CA GLY A 10 -10.98 1.62 1.00
C GLY A 10 -10.89 0.30 0.23
N PHE A 11 -11.97 -0.48 0.18
CA PHE A 11 -12.02 -1.78 -0.49
C PHE A 11 -12.65 -1.65 -1.88
N LYS A 12 -11.91 -2.03 -2.93
CA LYS A 12 -12.28 -1.97 -4.35
C LYS A 12 -12.84 -0.62 -4.81
N SER A 13 -14.17 -0.44 -4.79
CA SER A 13 -14.87 0.78 -5.20
C SER A 13 -15.42 1.63 -4.05
N PHE A 14 -15.33 1.14 -2.81
CA PHE A 14 -15.79 1.84 -1.60
C PHE A 14 -14.65 2.67 -1.00
N ALA A 15 -14.46 3.89 -1.53
CA ALA A 15 -13.40 4.80 -1.07
C ALA A 15 -13.69 5.46 0.29
N SER A 16 -14.95 5.75 0.58
CA SER A 16 -15.40 6.19 1.92
C SER A 16 -15.59 4.97 2.84
N ALA A 17 -15.68 5.19 4.15
CA ALA A 17 -16.28 4.19 5.03
C ALA A 17 -17.77 4.05 4.68
N THR A 18 -18.28 2.83 4.60
CA THR A 18 -19.66 2.52 4.22
C THR A 18 -20.11 1.31 5.03
N THR A 19 -21.22 1.45 5.75
CA THR A 19 -21.77 0.41 6.62
C THR A 19 -23.08 -0.09 6.05
N PHE A 20 -23.24 -1.42 6.05
CA PHE A 20 -24.48 -2.13 5.77
C PHE A 20 -24.95 -2.73 7.10
N ASP A 21 -26.16 -2.41 7.54
CA ASP A 21 -26.77 -3.00 8.73
C ASP A 21 -27.75 -4.09 8.28
N PHE A 22 -27.48 -5.34 8.66
CA PHE A 22 -28.22 -6.50 8.19
C PHE A 22 -29.27 -6.91 9.22
N GLU A 23 -30.50 -7.13 8.77
CA GLU A 23 -31.62 -7.55 9.62
C GLU A 23 -31.93 -9.04 9.39
N PRO A 24 -32.52 -9.75 10.37
CA PRO A 24 -33.07 -11.09 10.16
C PRO A 24 -34.18 -11.04 9.09
N GLY A 25 -34.14 -11.96 8.13
CA GLY A 25 -35.04 -11.98 6.97
C GLY A 25 -34.29 -11.99 5.63
N ILE A 26 -34.91 -11.46 4.57
CA ILE A 26 -34.30 -11.32 3.24
C ILE A 26 -33.83 -9.87 3.05
N THR A 27 -32.51 -9.67 3.03
CA THR A 27 -31.89 -8.40 2.61
C THR A 27 -31.48 -8.48 1.14
N ALA A 28 -32.06 -7.65 0.28
CA ALA A 28 -31.69 -7.58 -1.14
C ALA A 28 -30.77 -6.38 -1.43
N VAL A 29 -29.62 -6.66 -2.06
CA VAL A 29 -28.62 -5.66 -2.45
C VAL A 29 -28.73 -5.41 -3.95
N VAL A 30 -29.08 -4.18 -4.33
CA VAL A 30 -29.59 -3.83 -5.67
C VAL A 30 -28.83 -2.65 -6.27
N GLY A 31 -28.90 -2.49 -7.59
CA GLY A 31 -28.24 -1.36 -8.28
C GLY A 31 -27.84 -1.67 -9.72
N PRO A 32 -27.45 -0.63 -10.49
CA PRO A 32 -27.06 -0.78 -11.88
C PRO A 32 -25.80 -1.64 -12.06
N ASN A 33 -25.60 -2.19 -13.25
CA ASN A 33 -24.45 -3.04 -13.54
C ASN A 33 -23.16 -2.21 -13.48
N GLY A 34 -22.14 -2.76 -12.82
CA GLY A 34 -20.89 -2.04 -12.52
C GLY A 34 -20.91 -1.16 -11.26
N SER A 35 -22.04 -0.99 -10.55
CA SER A 35 -22.13 -0.07 -9.40
C SER A 35 -21.32 -0.49 -8.16
N GLY A 36 -20.78 -1.71 -8.14
CA GLY A 36 -20.01 -2.28 -7.02
C GLY A 36 -20.73 -3.36 -6.22
N LYS A 37 -21.92 -3.83 -6.64
CA LYS A 37 -22.74 -4.83 -5.90
C LYS A 37 -21.93 -6.02 -5.36
N SER A 38 -21.31 -6.82 -6.25
CA SER A 38 -20.56 -8.02 -5.85
C SER A 38 -19.30 -7.74 -5.03
N ASN A 39 -18.82 -6.49 -4.97
CA ASN A 39 -17.72 -6.12 -4.07
C ASN A 39 -18.13 -6.26 -2.59
N VAL A 40 -19.44 -6.30 -2.27
CA VAL A 40 -19.97 -6.60 -0.94
C VAL A 40 -19.76 -8.08 -0.58
N VAL A 41 -20.01 -9.00 -1.54
CA VAL A 41 -19.69 -10.43 -1.38
C VAL A 41 -18.19 -10.69 -1.32
N ASP A 42 -17.40 -9.98 -2.13
CA ASP A 42 -15.95 -10.08 -2.06
C ASP A 42 -15.44 -9.58 -0.70
N ALA A 43 -16.02 -8.52 -0.13
CA ALA A 43 -15.68 -8.02 1.22
C ALA A 43 -16.04 -9.04 2.32
N LEU A 44 -17.22 -9.67 2.24
CA LEU A 44 -17.65 -10.73 3.16
C LEU A 44 -16.73 -11.96 3.11
N SER A 45 -16.45 -12.46 1.90
CA SER A 45 -15.51 -13.57 1.66
C SER A 45 -14.12 -13.26 2.21
N TRP A 46 -13.65 -12.03 1.99
CA TRP A 46 -12.30 -11.59 2.38
C TRP A 46 -12.13 -11.43 3.89
N VAL A 47 -13.12 -10.88 4.60
CA VAL A 47 -13.03 -10.74 6.07
C VAL A 47 -13.18 -12.08 6.79
N MET A 48 -13.99 -13.01 6.25
CA MET A 48 -14.12 -14.38 6.78
C MET A 48 -12.94 -15.31 6.42
N GLY A 49 -11.97 -14.85 5.62
CA GLY A 49 -10.66 -15.48 5.54
C GLY A 49 -10.16 -15.90 4.15
N GLU A 50 -10.88 -15.63 3.06
CA GLU A 50 -10.43 -15.95 1.69
C GLU A 50 -9.08 -15.26 1.38
N GLN A 51 -8.15 -16.02 0.81
CA GLN A 51 -6.79 -15.59 0.44
C GLN A 51 -6.55 -15.56 -1.09
N GLY A 52 -7.43 -16.18 -1.87
CA GLY A 52 -7.34 -16.21 -3.33
C GLY A 52 -7.76 -14.89 -3.96
N ALA A 53 -6.79 -14.07 -4.38
CA ALA A 53 -7.05 -12.86 -5.18
C ALA A 53 -7.95 -13.14 -6.39
N LYS A 54 -7.74 -14.28 -7.06
CA LYS A 54 -8.55 -14.75 -8.18
C LYS A 54 -10.00 -15.06 -7.80
N THR A 55 -10.27 -15.59 -6.59
CA THR A 55 -11.64 -15.78 -6.10
C THR A 55 -12.32 -14.42 -5.90
N LEU A 56 -11.56 -13.47 -5.34
CA LEU A 56 -11.97 -12.07 -5.11
C LEU A 56 -11.91 -11.21 -6.38
N ARG A 57 -11.96 -11.82 -7.58
CA ARG A 57 -12.01 -11.14 -8.90
C ARG A 57 -10.86 -10.16 -9.17
N GLY A 58 -9.69 -10.37 -8.56
CA GLY A 58 -8.44 -9.60 -8.77
C GLY A 58 -7.29 -10.46 -9.30
N GLY A 59 -6.20 -9.81 -9.72
CA GLY A 59 -4.95 -10.47 -10.12
C GLY A 59 -3.96 -10.62 -8.97
N LYS A 60 -3.89 -9.60 -8.10
CA LYS A 60 -3.09 -9.56 -6.86
C LYS A 60 -3.98 -9.25 -5.65
N MET A 61 -3.47 -9.49 -4.44
CA MET A 61 -4.15 -9.07 -3.21
C MET A 61 -4.18 -7.54 -3.05
N GLU A 62 -3.20 -6.80 -3.60
CA GLU A 62 -3.20 -5.33 -3.66
C GLU A 62 -4.45 -4.76 -4.37
N ASP A 63 -5.00 -5.49 -5.34
CA ASP A 63 -6.14 -5.05 -6.18
C ASP A 63 -7.45 -4.93 -5.39
N VAL A 64 -7.50 -5.42 -4.14
CA VAL A 64 -8.66 -5.20 -3.25
C VAL A 64 -8.64 -3.79 -2.63
N ILE A 65 -7.56 -3.02 -2.76
CA ILE A 65 -7.44 -1.65 -2.25
C ILE A 65 -7.90 -0.65 -3.31
N PHE A 66 -8.67 0.37 -2.91
CA PHE A 66 -9.19 1.41 -3.81
C PHE A 66 -8.07 2.07 -4.63
N ALA A 67 -8.13 1.87 -5.94
CA ALA A 67 -7.07 2.22 -6.89
C ALA A 67 -7.02 3.70 -7.28
N GLY A 68 -8.01 4.50 -6.87
CA GLY A 68 -8.17 5.90 -7.29
C GLY A 68 -9.12 6.06 -8.48
N THR A 69 -9.65 7.27 -8.62
CA THR A 69 -10.48 7.72 -9.76
C THR A 69 -10.09 9.15 -10.12
N SER A 70 -10.61 9.69 -11.23
CA SER A 70 -10.29 11.05 -11.70
C SER A 70 -10.58 12.17 -10.70
N GLY A 71 -11.48 11.94 -9.73
CA GLY A 71 -11.80 12.89 -8.65
C GLY A 71 -11.34 12.47 -7.26
N ARG A 72 -10.60 11.36 -7.10
CA ARG A 72 -10.22 10.85 -5.76
C ARG A 72 -8.94 9.99 -5.78
N PRO A 73 -7.91 10.32 -4.97
CA PRO A 73 -6.63 9.60 -5.01
C PRO A 73 -6.72 8.14 -4.53
N PRO A 74 -5.78 7.27 -4.95
CA PRO A 74 -5.63 5.91 -4.42
C PRO A 74 -5.48 5.89 -2.89
N LEU A 75 -6.02 4.86 -2.25
CA LEU A 75 -5.87 4.67 -0.80
C LEU A 75 -4.72 3.71 -0.46
N GLY A 76 -4.04 3.98 0.66
CA GLY A 76 -2.90 3.18 1.13
C GLY A 76 -3.28 1.86 1.83
N ARG A 77 -4.56 1.67 2.20
CA ARG A 77 -5.07 0.45 2.85
C ARG A 77 -6.54 0.18 2.54
N ALA A 78 -6.91 -1.10 2.54
CA ALA A 78 -8.29 -1.56 2.66
C ALA A 78 -8.55 -2.07 4.08
N HIS A 79 -9.76 -1.85 4.59
CA HIS A 79 -10.22 -2.37 5.87
C HIS A 79 -11.68 -2.80 5.75
N VAL A 80 -12.00 -4.00 6.24
CA VAL A 80 -13.36 -4.52 6.33
C VAL A 80 -13.57 -5.08 7.73
N SER A 81 -14.72 -4.77 8.32
CA SER A 81 -15.13 -5.22 9.65
C SER A 81 -16.55 -5.78 9.59
N LEU A 82 -16.75 -7.01 10.05
CA LEU A 82 -18.01 -7.73 10.09
C LEU A 82 -18.41 -8.01 11.54
N THR A 83 -19.56 -7.50 11.96
CA THR A 83 -20.12 -7.72 13.29
C THR A 83 -21.20 -8.78 13.22
N ILE A 84 -21.04 -9.82 14.04
CA ILE A 84 -21.94 -10.97 14.17
C ILE A 84 -22.60 -10.91 15.55
N ASP A 85 -23.92 -11.09 15.59
CA ASP A 85 -24.66 -11.32 16.82
C ASP A 85 -24.54 -12.80 17.22
N ASN A 86 -24.06 -13.04 18.44
CA ASN A 86 -23.79 -14.33 19.07
C ASN A 86 -24.62 -14.53 20.36
N THR A 87 -25.77 -13.86 20.49
CA THR A 87 -26.64 -13.93 21.68
C THR A 87 -27.16 -15.34 21.98
N ASP A 88 -27.15 -16.25 20.99
CA ASP A 88 -27.46 -17.68 21.12
C ASP A 88 -26.24 -18.58 21.42
N GLY A 89 -25.02 -18.03 21.51
CA GLY A 89 -23.81 -18.77 21.88
C GLY A 89 -23.32 -19.77 20.83
N ALA A 90 -23.64 -19.56 19.54
CA ALA A 90 -23.22 -20.43 18.45
C ALA A 90 -21.71 -20.39 18.15
N LEU A 91 -21.03 -19.29 18.49
CA LEU A 91 -19.58 -19.19 18.50
C LEU A 91 -19.04 -19.47 19.91
N PRO A 92 -17.92 -20.23 20.07
CA PRO A 92 -17.29 -20.55 21.35
C PRO A 92 -16.53 -19.37 21.98
N ILE A 93 -17.19 -18.22 22.15
CA ILE A 93 -16.67 -16.99 22.75
C ILE A 93 -17.77 -16.37 23.64
N GLU A 94 -17.41 -15.92 24.85
CA GLU A 94 -18.35 -15.38 25.87
C GLU A 94 -18.96 -14.00 25.53
N TYR A 95 -18.63 -13.42 24.38
CA TYR A 95 -19.19 -12.15 23.92
C TYR A 95 -20.46 -12.37 23.09
N SER A 96 -21.51 -11.61 23.42
CA SER A 96 -22.79 -11.59 22.67
C SER A 96 -22.66 -10.93 21.30
N GLU A 97 -21.61 -10.14 21.05
CA GLU A 97 -21.29 -9.58 19.74
C GLU A 97 -19.82 -9.83 19.41
N VAL A 98 -19.56 -10.36 18.21
CA VAL A 98 -18.23 -10.72 17.73
C VAL A 98 -17.94 -9.97 16.44
N THR A 99 -16.97 -9.05 16.50
CA THR A 99 -16.53 -8.24 15.38
C THR A 99 -15.22 -8.80 14.82
N ILE A 100 -15.29 -9.42 13.64
CA ILE A 100 -14.12 -9.92 12.90
C ILE A 100 -13.71 -8.83 11.91
N SER A 101 -12.45 -8.41 11.93
CA SER A 101 -11.94 -7.38 11.03
C SER A 101 -10.62 -7.77 10.37
N ARG A 102 -10.41 -7.25 9.16
CA ARG A 102 -9.23 -7.48 8.34
C ARG A 102 -8.74 -6.17 7.73
N THR A 103 -7.43 -5.92 7.83
CA THR A 103 -6.76 -4.75 7.24
C THR A 103 -5.65 -5.22 6.31
N LEU A 104 -5.49 -4.59 5.16
CA LEU A 104 -4.40 -4.85 4.21
C LEU A 104 -3.80 -3.53 3.73
N PHE A 105 -2.47 -3.44 3.79
CA PHE A 105 -1.71 -2.26 3.41
C PHE A 105 -1.06 -2.43 2.03
N ARG A 106 -0.95 -1.34 1.26
CA ARG A 106 -0.33 -1.31 -0.07
C ARG A 106 1.18 -1.60 -0.03
N THR A 107 1.80 -1.45 1.14
CA THR A 107 3.19 -1.85 1.45
C THR A 107 3.38 -3.36 1.64
N GLY A 108 2.30 -4.14 1.58
CA GLY A 108 2.27 -5.53 2.06
C GLY A 108 1.88 -5.62 3.53
N GLY A 109 1.50 -6.83 3.95
CA GLY A 109 0.97 -7.11 5.29
C GLY A 109 -0.57 -7.15 5.32
N SER A 110 -1.12 -8.25 5.84
CA SER A 110 -2.56 -8.44 6.11
C SER A 110 -2.74 -8.75 7.59
N GLU A 111 -3.40 -7.86 8.31
CA GLU A 111 -3.74 -7.99 9.73
C GLU A 111 -5.15 -8.53 9.89
N TYR A 112 -5.36 -9.34 10.93
CA TYR A 112 -6.64 -9.90 11.33
C TYR A 112 -6.87 -9.58 12.80
N ALA A 113 -8.10 -9.20 13.18
CA ALA A 113 -8.44 -8.95 14.57
C ALA A 113 -9.88 -9.34 14.92
N ILE A 114 -10.06 -9.92 16.11
CA ILE A 114 -11.36 -10.26 16.72
C ILE A 114 -11.58 -9.29 17.89
N ASN A 115 -12.71 -8.58 17.88
CA ASN A 115 -13.04 -7.52 18.86
C ASN A 115 -11.91 -6.49 19.07
N GLY A 116 -11.13 -6.22 18.01
CA GLY A 116 -9.99 -5.31 18.02
C GLY A 116 -8.65 -5.91 18.48
N ALA A 117 -8.64 -7.13 19.04
CA ALA A 117 -7.42 -7.84 19.40
C ALA A 117 -6.82 -8.58 18.19
N SER A 118 -5.54 -8.35 17.90
CA SER A 118 -4.84 -8.99 16.78
C SER A 118 -4.76 -10.52 16.95
N CYS A 119 -5.10 -11.26 15.90
CA CYS A 119 -5.13 -12.72 15.87
C CYS A 119 -4.51 -13.26 14.57
N ARG A 120 -4.38 -14.59 14.48
CA ARG A 120 -3.98 -15.30 13.25
C ARG A 120 -5.22 -15.70 12.45
N LEU A 121 -5.04 -15.94 11.16
CA LEU A 121 -6.11 -16.51 10.32
C LEU A 121 -6.56 -17.90 10.80
N LEU A 122 -5.67 -18.69 11.41
CA LEU A 122 -6.04 -19.99 11.99
C LEU A 122 -7.09 -19.82 13.09
N ASP A 123 -6.93 -18.82 13.96
CA ASP A 123 -7.81 -18.55 15.10
C ASP A 123 -9.22 -18.16 14.62
N ILE A 124 -9.33 -17.38 13.54
CA ILE A 124 -10.61 -17.08 12.86
C ILE A 124 -11.19 -18.33 12.19
N GLN A 125 -10.36 -19.13 11.52
CA GLN A 125 -10.83 -20.37 10.86
C GLN A 125 -11.30 -21.44 11.87
N GLU A 126 -10.71 -21.50 13.06
CA GLU A 126 -11.13 -22.39 14.14
C GLU A 126 -12.43 -21.89 14.80
N LEU A 127 -12.50 -20.59 15.12
CA LEU A 127 -13.72 -19.92 15.61
C LEU A 127 -14.94 -20.15 14.70
N LEU A 128 -14.75 -20.03 13.38
CA LEU A 128 -15.81 -20.18 12.38
C LEU A 128 -16.05 -21.64 11.95
N SER A 129 -15.17 -22.59 12.31
CA SER A 129 -15.31 -23.99 11.88
C SER A 129 -16.46 -24.73 12.57
N ASP A 130 -16.86 -24.32 13.78
CA ASP A 130 -17.93 -24.99 14.53
C ASP A 130 -19.31 -24.35 14.30
N SER A 131 -19.39 -23.13 13.78
CA SER A 131 -20.63 -22.47 13.34
C SER A 131 -21.00 -22.71 11.87
N GLY A 132 -20.32 -23.65 11.19
CA GLY A 132 -20.53 -23.99 9.78
C GLY A 132 -19.88 -23.02 8.77
N MET A 133 -19.12 -22.02 9.23
CA MET A 133 -18.52 -20.96 8.42
C MET A 133 -17.04 -21.24 8.06
N GLY A 134 -16.73 -22.50 7.80
CA GLY A 134 -15.36 -22.98 7.59
C GLY A 134 -14.72 -22.57 6.26
N ARG A 135 -13.43 -22.87 6.10
CA ARG A 135 -12.52 -22.39 5.02
C ARG A 135 -13.05 -22.48 3.57
N GLU A 136 -13.98 -23.36 3.26
CA GLU A 136 -14.50 -23.58 1.89
C GLU A 136 -15.96 -23.12 1.66
N MET A 137 -16.58 -22.50 2.68
CA MET A 137 -17.73 -21.58 2.61
C MET A 137 -18.87 -21.98 1.65
N HIS A 138 -19.57 -23.09 1.94
CA HIS A 138 -20.87 -23.39 1.33
C HIS A 138 -21.95 -22.30 1.52
N VAL A 139 -21.78 -21.42 2.52
CA VAL A 139 -22.66 -20.27 2.86
C VAL A 139 -22.75 -19.20 1.76
N ILE A 140 -21.73 -19.06 0.88
CA ILE A 140 -21.69 -18.04 -0.17
C ILE A 140 -21.88 -18.70 -1.55
N VAL A 141 -22.96 -18.34 -2.25
CA VAL A 141 -23.31 -18.89 -3.57
C VAL A 141 -23.23 -17.80 -4.64
N GLY A 142 -22.09 -17.72 -5.33
CA GLY A 142 -21.94 -16.94 -6.56
C GLY A 142 -21.93 -17.82 -7.81
N GLN A 143 -21.99 -17.19 -8.99
CA GLN A 143 -21.98 -17.88 -10.30
C GLN A 143 -20.91 -18.99 -10.42
N GLY A 144 -19.68 -18.74 -9.97
CA GLY A 144 -18.59 -19.72 -10.01
C GLY A 144 -18.75 -20.92 -9.07
N GLN A 145 -19.58 -20.81 -8.01
CA GLN A 145 -19.90 -21.91 -7.09
C GLN A 145 -20.87 -22.90 -7.77
N LEU A 146 -21.86 -22.38 -8.52
CA LEU A 146 -22.79 -23.18 -9.31
C LEU A 146 -22.04 -24.00 -10.39
N ASP A 147 -21.08 -23.37 -11.08
CA ASP A 147 -20.25 -24.08 -12.08
C ASP A 147 -19.33 -25.13 -11.45
N LYS A 148 -18.81 -24.94 -10.22
CA LYS A 148 -18.09 -26.00 -9.49
C LYS A 148 -18.99 -27.22 -9.25
N VAL A 149 -20.18 -27.03 -8.68
CA VAL A 149 -21.14 -28.13 -8.38
C VAL A 149 -21.57 -28.88 -9.64
N LEU A 150 -21.69 -28.17 -10.77
CA LEU A 150 -22.01 -28.77 -12.07
C LEU A 150 -20.89 -29.67 -12.62
N HIS A 151 -19.63 -29.25 -12.50
CA HIS A 151 -18.49 -29.97 -13.11
C HIS A 151 -17.74 -30.92 -12.15
N ALA A 152 -18.02 -30.85 -10.85
CA ALA A 152 -17.56 -31.77 -9.81
C ALA A 152 -17.74 -33.26 -10.20
N THR A 153 -16.80 -34.12 -9.78
CA THR A 153 -16.99 -35.58 -9.84
C THR A 153 -18.01 -36.04 -8.79
N PRO A 154 -18.49 -37.31 -8.81
CA PRO A 154 -19.32 -37.84 -7.73
C PRO A 154 -18.65 -37.76 -6.35
N GLU A 155 -17.33 -37.95 -6.31
CA GLU A 155 -16.50 -37.87 -5.10
C GLU A 155 -16.33 -36.42 -4.63
N ASP A 156 -16.17 -35.45 -5.55
CA ASP A 156 -16.18 -34.02 -5.20
C ASP A 156 -17.56 -33.59 -4.65
N ARG A 157 -18.67 -34.10 -5.23
CA ARG A 157 -20.03 -33.75 -4.78
C ARG A 157 -20.34 -34.26 -3.37
N ARG A 158 -19.75 -35.39 -2.98
CA ARG A 158 -19.75 -35.89 -1.59
C ARG A 158 -19.20 -34.83 -0.62
N GLY A 159 -18.18 -34.08 -1.04
CA GLY A 159 -17.52 -33.04 -0.24
C GLY A 159 -18.48 -31.95 0.28
N PHE A 160 -19.38 -31.44 -0.56
CA PHE A 160 -20.35 -30.40 -0.13
C PHE A 160 -21.30 -30.89 0.97
N ILE A 161 -21.66 -32.18 0.98
CA ILE A 161 -22.51 -32.79 2.01
C ILE A 161 -21.69 -33.14 3.27
N GLU A 162 -20.44 -33.59 3.13
CA GLU A 162 -19.53 -33.74 4.29
C GLU A 162 -19.21 -32.39 4.97
N GLU A 163 -19.13 -31.30 4.21
CA GLU A 163 -18.91 -29.95 4.74
C GLU A 163 -20.13 -29.44 5.52
N ALA A 164 -21.32 -29.44 4.90
CA ALA A 164 -22.56 -29.00 5.54
C ALA A 164 -22.96 -29.88 6.75
N ALA A 165 -22.52 -31.15 6.78
CA ALA A 165 -22.70 -32.05 7.91
C ALA A 165 -21.60 -31.94 9.00
N GLY A 166 -20.61 -31.04 8.83
CA GLY A 166 -19.54 -30.80 9.81
C GLY A 166 -18.53 -31.94 9.95
N ILE A 167 -18.48 -32.86 8.98
CA ILE A 167 -17.74 -34.13 9.05
C ILE A 167 -16.22 -33.92 8.90
N LEU A 168 -15.81 -32.86 8.21
CA LEU A 168 -14.40 -32.59 7.87
C LEU A 168 -13.45 -32.57 9.10
N LYS A 169 -13.91 -32.07 10.26
CA LYS A 169 -13.12 -32.10 11.51
C LYS A 169 -12.92 -33.51 12.06
N HIS A 170 -13.93 -34.38 11.93
CA HIS A 170 -13.84 -35.78 12.31
C HIS A 170 -12.92 -36.57 11.36
N ARG A 171 -12.98 -36.29 10.05
CA ARG A 171 -12.09 -36.87 9.02
C ARG A 171 -10.62 -36.52 9.26
N ARG A 172 -10.29 -35.24 9.51
CA ARG A 172 -8.93 -34.82 9.90
C ARG A 172 -8.47 -35.44 11.23
N ARG A 173 -9.37 -35.58 12.21
CA ARG A 173 -9.08 -36.27 13.48
C ARG A 173 -8.77 -37.75 13.27
N LYS A 174 -9.50 -38.44 12.37
CA LYS A 174 -9.20 -39.83 11.96
C LYS A 174 -7.79 -39.94 11.36
N GLU A 175 -7.45 -39.12 10.37
CA GLU A 175 -6.12 -39.14 9.73
C GLU A 175 -4.98 -38.95 10.73
N LYS A 176 -5.14 -38.02 11.69
CA LYS A 176 -4.17 -37.80 12.77
C LYS A 176 -4.07 -39.02 13.72
N THR A 177 -5.18 -39.69 13.99
CA THR A 177 -5.21 -40.89 14.84
C THR A 177 -4.65 -42.13 14.13
N VAL A 178 -4.89 -42.31 12.83
CA VAL A 178 -4.34 -43.42 12.03
C VAL A 178 -2.81 -43.37 12.01
N ARG A 179 -2.21 -42.20 11.74
CA ARG A 179 -0.74 -42.02 11.82
C ARG A 179 -0.17 -42.33 13.21
N LYS A 180 -0.94 -42.08 14.28
CA LYS A 180 -0.56 -42.42 15.66
C LYS A 180 -0.68 -43.93 15.93
N LEU A 181 -1.68 -44.59 15.36
CA LEU A 181 -1.89 -46.03 15.45
C LEU A 181 -0.75 -46.81 14.75
N GLU A 182 -0.36 -46.38 13.55
CA GLU A 182 0.75 -46.98 12.77
C GLU A 182 2.06 -46.99 13.57
N ALA A 183 2.44 -45.84 14.14
CA ALA A 183 3.63 -45.71 14.99
C ALA A 183 3.53 -46.58 16.28
N MET A 184 2.33 -46.71 16.85
CA MET A 184 2.09 -47.51 18.05
C MET A 184 2.15 -49.03 17.77
N GLN A 185 1.75 -49.46 16.58
CA GLN A 185 1.70 -50.87 16.20
C GLN A 185 3.10 -51.53 16.14
N ALA A 186 4.12 -50.77 15.72
CA ALA A 186 5.52 -51.21 15.76
C ALA A 186 6.03 -51.46 17.20
N ASN A 187 5.61 -50.64 18.16
CA ASN A 187 6.01 -50.76 19.57
C ASN A 187 5.30 -51.93 20.26
N LEU A 188 4.01 -52.15 19.96
CA LEU A 188 3.23 -53.24 20.56
C LEU A 188 3.78 -54.63 20.15
N GLN A 189 4.20 -54.79 18.90
CA GLN A 189 4.90 -56.01 18.44
C GLN A 189 6.14 -56.29 19.31
N ARG A 190 7.05 -55.31 19.42
CA ARG A 190 8.31 -55.44 20.17
C ARG A 190 8.08 -55.76 21.66
N LEU A 191 7.03 -55.23 22.28
CA LEU A 191 6.66 -55.56 23.66
C LEU A 191 6.03 -56.96 23.79
N SER A 192 5.22 -57.39 22.82
CA SER A 192 4.64 -58.74 22.81
C SER A 192 5.70 -59.83 22.75
N ASP A 193 6.75 -59.61 21.95
CA ASP A 193 7.89 -60.52 21.87
C ASP A 193 8.67 -60.55 23.20
N LEU A 194 8.92 -59.38 23.80
CA LEU A 194 9.62 -59.25 25.10
C LEU A 194 8.90 -59.96 26.25
N THR A 195 7.57 -59.79 26.37
CA THR A 195 6.77 -60.42 27.44
C THR A 195 6.64 -61.94 27.23
N GLY A 196 6.62 -62.41 25.98
CA GLY A 196 6.70 -63.84 25.65
C GLY A 196 8.01 -64.49 26.09
N GLU A 197 9.12 -63.75 25.98
CA GLU A 197 10.45 -64.19 26.41
C GLU A 197 10.55 -64.29 27.95
N ILE A 198 10.11 -63.25 28.68
CA ILE A 198 10.13 -63.24 30.17
C ILE A 198 9.26 -64.37 30.75
N ARG A 199 8.08 -64.63 30.17
CA ARG A 199 7.19 -65.69 30.66
C ARG A 199 7.77 -67.10 30.54
N ARG A 200 8.78 -67.32 29.69
CA ARG A 200 9.56 -68.58 29.63
C ARG A 200 10.61 -68.70 30.74
N GLN A 201 11.03 -67.59 31.35
CA GLN A 201 12.13 -67.52 32.32
C GLN A 201 11.68 -67.71 33.78
N LEU A 202 10.40 -67.54 34.09
CA LEU A 202 9.82 -67.73 35.44
C LEU A 202 9.81 -69.20 35.90
N THR A 203 9.34 -70.13 35.06
CA THR A 203 9.18 -71.55 35.43
C THR A 203 10.48 -72.26 35.88
N PRO A 204 11.66 -71.97 35.30
CA PRO A 204 12.94 -72.50 35.79
C PRO A 204 13.39 -71.95 37.15
N LEU A 205 13.07 -70.69 37.49
CA LEU A 205 13.62 -70.02 38.68
C LEU A 205 13.19 -70.67 40.00
N GLY A 206 11.95 -71.17 40.07
CA GLY A 206 11.43 -71.89 41.25
C GLY A 206 12.19 -73.17 41.63
N LYS A 207 13.12 -73.65 40.78
CA LYS A 207 14.02 -74.78 41.07
C LYS A 207 15.43 -74.35 41.50
N GLN A 208 15.71 -73.06 41.59
CA GLN A 208 17.05 -72.51 41.83
C GLN A 208 17.32 -72.16 43.31
N ALA A 209 16.28 -72.18 44.16
CA ALA A 209 16.39 -71.92 45.59
C ALA A 209 17.14 -73.02 46.38
N ASP A 210 16.82 -74.31 46.19
CA ASP A 210 17.55 -75.40 46.88
C ASP A 210 19.02 -75.51 46.46
N MET A 211 19.33 -74.98 45.28
CA MET A 211 20.67 -74.90 44.73
C MET A 211 21.57 -73.95 45.54
N ALA A 212 20.99 -72.98 46.26
CA ALA A 212 21.59 -71.75 46.80
C ALA A 212 22.80 -71.86 47.76
N ARG A 213 23.28 -73.05 48.11
CA ARG A 213 24.40 -73.25 49.06
C ARG A 213 25.72 -73.71 48.43
N ARG A 214 25.77 -74.00 47.12
CA ARG A 214 26.97 -74.63 46.49
C ARG A 214 27.95 -73.69 45.77
N ALA A 215 27.49 -72.57 45.20
CA ALA A 215 28.34 -71.68 44.41
C ALA A 215 29.15 -70.65 45.18
N GLN A 216 28.97 -70.50 46.50
CA GLN A 216 29.65 -69.47 47.28
C GLN A 216 31.19 -69.57 47.26
N ARG A 217 31.73 -70.70 46.75
CA ARG A 217 33.16 -70.89 46.47
C ARG A 217 33.55 -70.55 45.02
N VAL A 218 32.73 -70.90 44.03
CA VAL A 218 32.92 -70.55 42.60
C VAL A 218 32.66 -69.05 42.35
N GLN A 219 31.89 -68.39 43.23
CA GLN A 219 31.74 -66.93 43.27
C GLN A 219 33.08 -66.19 43.38
N PHE A 220 34.16 -66.80 43.89
CA PHE A 220 35.47 -66.16 43.98
C PHE A 220 36.18 -66.10 42.61
N ASP A 221 36.24 -67.21 41.87
CA ASP A 221 36.76 -67.24 40.48
C ASP A 221 35.93 -66.37 39.54
N VAL A 222 34.61 -66.32 39.76
CA VAL A 222 33.72 -65.38 39.06
C VAL A 222 34.05 -63.93 39.43
N ARG A 223 34.48 -63.62 40.67
CA ARG A 223 34.84 -62.24 41.07
C ARG A 223 36.13 -61.75 40.40
N ASP A 224 37.18 -62.58 40.31
CA ASP A 224 38.42 -62.22 39.55
C ASP A 224 38.13 -62.08 38.05
N ALA A 225 37.46 -63.07 37.43
CA ALA A 225 37.15 -63.03 36.00
C ALA A 225 36.20 -61.88 35.64
N ARG A 226 35.22 -61.56 36.52
CA ARG A 226 34.32 -60.42 36.36
C ARG A 226 35.01 -59.08 36.62
N ALA A 227 35.91 -58.98 37.59
CA ALA A 227 36.71 -57.77 37.79
C ALA A 227 37.51 -57.42 36.53
N ARG A 228 38.23 -58.41 35.95
CA ARG A 228 39.03 -58.20 34.74
C ARG A 228 38.20 -57.86 33.51
N LEU A 229 37.00 -58.44 33.38
CA LEU A 229 36.08 -58.10 32.29
C LEU A 229 35.35 -56.76 32.49
N LEU A 230 35.05 -56.36 33.74
CA LEU A 230 34.49 -55.05 34.06
C LEU A 230 35.53 -53.94 33.85
N ALA A 231 36.81 -54.21 34.15
CA ALA A 231 37.93 -53.32 33.84
C ALA A 231 38.11 -53.14 32.32
N ASP A 232 38.11 -54.23 31.55
CA ASP A 232 38.17 -54.20 30.07
C ASP A 232 36.94 -53.54 29.43
N ASP A 233 35.74 -53.70 30.01
CA ASP A 233 34.53 -52.95 29.57
C ASP A 233 34.62 -51.46 29.92
N LEU A 234 35.12 -51.09 31.11
CA LEU A 234 35.31 -49.70 31.54
C LEU A 234 36.34 -48.99 30.64
N VAL A 235 37.51 -49.59 30.43
CA VAL A 235 38.56 -49.07 29.54
C VAL A 235 38.05 -48.95 28.10
N ARG A 236 37.20 -49.87 27.60
CA ARG A 236 36.57 -49.73 26.28
C ARG A 236 35.60 -48.56 26.20
N GLN A 237 34.80 -48.32 27.24
CA GLN A 237 33.87 -47.18 27.25
C GLN A 237 34.62 -45.84 27.41
N GLN A 238 35.70 -45.81 28.20
CA GLN A 238 36.61 -44.66 28.30
C GLN A 238 37.28 -44.36 26.96
N ASN A 239 37.91 -45.35 26.31
CA ASN A 239 38.54 -45.19 24.99
C ASN A 239 37.52 -44.80 23.89
N SER A 240 36.29 -45.30 23.95
CA SER A 240 35.21 -44.86 23.05
C SER A 240 34.85 -43.39 23.31
N LEU A 241 34.72 -42.99 24.58
CA LEU A 241 34.43 -41.60 24.94
C LEU A 241 35.55 -40.64 24.49
N GLU A 242 36.82 -41.05 24.53
CA GLU A 242 37.93 -40.25 23.97
C GLU A 242 37.79 -40.06 22.46
N GLN A 243 37.39 -41.10 21.71
CA GLN A 243 37.11 -40.99 20.27
C GLN A 243 35.89 -40.11 20.00
N ASP A 244 34.79 -40.29 20.73
CA ASP A 244 33.58 -39.48 20.62
C ASP A 244 33.81 -37.99 20.99
N VAL A 245 34.81 -37.70 21.83
CA VAL A 245 35.27 -36.34 22.15
C VAL A 245 36.18 -35.78 21.05
N ALA A 246 37.05 -36.59 20.44
CA ALA A 246 37.84 -36.17 19.29
C ALA A 246 36.93 -35.76 18.10
N ASP A 247 35.96 -36.60 17.76
CA ASP A 247 34.98 -36.31 16.69
C ASP A 247 34.08 -35.11 17.04
N GLU A 248 33.72 -34.92 18.33
CA GLU A 248 33.08 -33.69 18.79
C GLU A 248 33.91 -32.44 18.51
N THR A 249 35.22 -32.46 18.78
CA THR A 249 36.08 -31.30 18.49
C THR A 249 36.18 -31.01 17.00
N ALA A 250 36.19 -32.05 16.15
CA ALA A 250 36.15 -31.90 14.69
C ALA A 250 34.82 -31.30 14.20
N LEU A 251 33.68 -31.77 14.73
CA LEU A 251 32.35 -31.23 14.39
C LEU A 251 32.18 -29.79 14.89
N LYS A 252 32.65 -29.46 16.10
CA LYS A 252 32.62 -28.08 16.63
C LYS A 252 33.53 -27.14 15.83
N ALA A 253 34.69 -27.61 15.37
CA ALA A 253 35.55 -26.86 14.44
C ALA A 253 34.88 -26.65 13.07
N ARG A 254 34.21 -27.66 12.50
CA ARG A 254 33.45 -27.51 11.24
C ARG A 254 32.30 -26.52 11.42
N ARG A 255 31.55 -26.60 12.52
CA ARG A 255 30.45 -25.66 12.85
C ARG A 255 30.95 -24.22 12.88
N ALA A 256 32.04 -23.95 13.61
CA ALA A 256 32.65 -22.62 13.70
C ALA A 256 33.14 -22.11 12.32
N ALA A 257 33.68 -22.99 11.47
CA ALA A 257 34.10 -22.60 10.12
C ALA A 257 32.91 -22.23 9.21
N VAL A 258 31.80 -22.99 9.27
CA VAL A 258 30.56 -22.68 8.52
C VAL A 258 29.90 -21.41 9.06
N GLU A 259 29.93 -21.20 10.38
CA GLU A 259 29.44 -19.99 11.06
C GLU A 259 30.21 -18.74 10.61
N GLN A 260 31.55 -18.80 10.56
CA GLN A 260 32.39 -17.72 10.00
C GLN A 260 32.13 -17.48 8.50
N GLN A 261 31.93 -18.54 7.70
CA GLN A 261 31.59 -18.41 6.28
C GLN A 261 30.23 -17.75 6.08
N LEU A 262 29.22 -18.10 6.88
CA LEU A 262 27.91 -17.48 6.87
C LEU A 262 27.97 -16.01 7.30
N GLU A 263 28.80 -15.67 8.30
CA GLU A 263 28.96 -14.27 8.72
C GLU A 263 29.65 -13.42 7.64
N ALA A 264 30.71 -13.95 7.02
CA ALA A 264 31.38 -13.31 5.89
C ALA A 264 30.42 -13.13 4.68
N GLY A 265 29.64 -14.17 4.35
CA GLY A 265 28.62 -14.13 3.30
C GLY A 265 27.48 -13.16 3.59
N ARG A 266 27.08 -12.97 4.86
CA ARG A 266 26.13 -11.92 5.29
C ARG A 266 26.71 -10.51 5.11
N ARG A 267 27.98 -10.30 5.47
CA ARG A 267 28.68 -9.01 5.24
C ARG A 267 28.80 -8.71 3.73
N GLN A 268 29.13 -9.72 2.92
CA GLN A 268 29.13 -9.59 1.44
C GLN A 268 27.73 -9.28 0.90
N GLN A 269 26.68 -9.94 1.40
CA GLN A 269 25.31 -9.67 0.98
C GLN A 269 24.94 -8.20 1.25
N ALA A 270 25.20 -7.70 2.46
CA ALA A 270 24.91 -6.31 2.81
C ALA A 270 25.63 -5.30 1.89
N ALA A 271 26.89 -5.58 1.52
CA ALA A 271 27.63 -4.74 0.58
C ALA A 271 27.05 -4.75 -0.84
N VAL A 272 26.64 -5.92 -1.35
CA VAL A 272 25.99 -6.03 -2.68
C VAL A 272 24.59 -5.42 -2.66
N GLU A 273 23.86 -5.56 -1.55
CA GLU A 273 22.53 -4.99 -1.34
C GLU A 273 22.56 -3.45 -1.31
N GLN A 274 23.58 -2.85 -0.67
CA GLN A 274 23.85 -1.42 -0.78
C GLN A 274 24.15 -0.99 -2.23
N LEU A 275 25.00 -1.73 -2.95
CA LEU A 275 25.34 -1.39 -4.35
C LEU A 275 24.13 -1.51 -5.30
N ALA A 276 23.20 -2.44 -5.05
CA ALA A 276 21.92 -2.52 -5.77
C ALA A 276 20.99 -1.34 -5.46
N ALA A 277 20.91 -0.95 -4.17
CA ALA A 277 20.17 0.23 -3.74
C ALA A 277 20.75 1.52 -4.37
N GLU A 278 22.07 1.65 -4.50
CA GLU A 278 22.74 2.78 -5.17
C GLU A 278 22.59 2.78 -6.70
N ALA A 279 22.40 1.62 -7.34
CA ALA A 279 22.18 1.52 -8.79
C ALA A 279 20.77 2.02 -9.20
N THR A 280 19.77 1.78 -8.34
CA THR A 280 18.36 2.13 -8.59
C THR A 280 18.10 3.63 -8.87
N PRO A 281 18.57 4.60 -8.06
CA PRO A 281 18.37 6.03 -8.35
C PRO A 281 19.13 6.48 -9.60
N LYS A 282 20.30 5.88 -9.90
CA LYS A 282 21.08 6.17 -11.11
C LYS A 282 20.32 5.76 -12.37
N LEU A 283 19.74 4.56 -12.37
CA LEU A 283 18.85 4.09 -13.45
C LEU A 283 17.61 4.97 -13.61
N ASN A 284 16.97 5.36 -12.51
CA ASN A 284 15.79 6.24 -12.58
C ASN A 284 16.14 7.61 -13.16
N ALA A 285 17.25 8.23 -12.73
CA ALA A 285 17.72 9.51 -13.28
C ALA A 285 18.02 9.43 -14.79
N ALA A 286 18.69 8.36 -15.24
CA ALA A 286 18.98 8.13 -16.66
C ALA A 286 17.70 7.91 -17.50
N ARG A 287 16.74 7.15 -16.97
CA ARG A 287 15.41 6.97 -17.59
C ARG A 287 14.67 8.31 -17.71
N ASP A 288 14.62 9.09 -16.65
CA ASP A 288 13.98 10.41 -16.62
C ASP A 288 14.60 11.39 -17.63
N ASN A 289 15.94 11.43 -17.70
CA ASN A 289 16.68 12.22 -18.67
C ASN A 289 16.31 11.81 -20.12
N TRP A 290 16.35 10.51 -20.41
CA TRP A 290 15.97 9.95 -21.72
C TRP A 290 14.51 10.26 -22.11
N TYR A 291 13.56 10.16 -21.17
CA TYR A 291 12.16 10.53 -21.41
C TYR A 291 11.99 12.03 -21.68
N ARG A 292 12.62 12.91 -20.87
CA ARG A 292 12.54 14.37 -21.03
C ARG A 292 13.12 14.83 -22.38
N LEU A 293 14.26 14.27 -22.78
CA LEU A 293 14.88 14.54 -24.09
C LEU A 293 14.03 13.98 -25.24
N SER A 294 13.50 12.77 -25.11
CA SER A 294 12.65 12.15 -26.14
C SER A 294 11.33 12.92 -26.37
N ALA A 295 10.68 13.38 -25.30
CA ALA A 295 9.48 14.22 -25.40
C ALA A 295 9.79 15.60 -26.00
N SER A 296 10.93 16.20 -25.65
CA SER A 296 11.39 17.47 -26.22
C SER A 296 11.73 17.36 -27.71
N ARG A 297 12.32 16.23 -28.13
CA ARG A 297 12.55 15.89 -29.54
C ARG A 297 11.25 15.85 -30.34
N GLU A 298 10.20 15.21 -29.80
CA GLU A 298 8.93 15.06 -30.52
C GLU A 298 8.14 16.37 -30.62
N ARG A 299 8.21 17.22 -29.58
CA ARG A 299 7.73 18.61 -29.64
C ARG A 299 8.44 19.42 -30.73
N LEU A 300 9.76 19.29 -30.85
CA LEU A 300 10.54 19.94 -31.91
C LEU A 300 10.15 19.42 -33.30
N ARG A 301 10.05 18.09 -33.50
CA ARG A 301 9.60 17.50 -34.78
C ARG A 301 8.21 18.00 -35.18
N SER A 302 7.27 18.05 -34.23
CA SER A 302 5.92 18.60 -34.43
C SER A 302 5.94 20.08 -34.85
N LEU A 303 6.75 20.91 -34.17
CA LEU A 303 6.93 22.32 -34.50
C LEU A 303 7.57 22.52 -35.89
N GLY A 304 8.52 21.68 -36.26
CA GLY A 304 9.19 21.70 -37.57
C GLY A 304 8.22 21.42 -38.71
N SER A 305 7.43 20.35 -38.61
CA SER A 305 6.38 20.00 -39.59
C SER A 305 5.37 21.15 -39.77
N LEU A 306 4.90 21.74 -38.66
CA LEU A 306 3.98 22.89 -38.70
C LEU A 306 4.62 24.13 -39.33
N ALA A 307 5.90 24.38 -39.08
CA ALA A 307 6.65 25.49 -39.68
C ALA A 307 6.86 25.29 -41.20
N GLN A 308 7.21 24.08 -41.64
CA GLN A 308 7.34 23.74 -43.06
C GLN A 308 6.00 23.85 -43.80
N GLU A 309 4.91 23.32 -43.24
CA GLU A 309 3.58 23.42 -43.86
C GLU A 309 3.11 24.87 -43.95
N ARG A 310 3.25 25.65 -42.86
CA ARG A 310 2.91 27.08 -42.86
C ARG A 310 3.77 27.88 -43.82
N GLY A 311 5.05 27.53 -43.96
CA GLY A 311 5.96 28.09 -44.97
C GLY A 311 5.47 27.79 -46.40
N ARG A 312 5.13 26.53 -46.70
CA ARG A 312 4.58 26.10 -47.99
C ARG A 312 3.28 26.83 -48.33
N LEU A 313 2.32 26.89 -47.41
CA LEU A 313 1.02 27.53 -47.64
C LEU A 313 1.12 29.06 -47.84
N LEU A 314 2.12 29.71 -47.24
CA LEU A 314 2.37 31.15 -47.42
C LEU A 314 3.27 31.48 -48.62
N GLY A 315 4.07 30.51 -49.09
CA GLY A 315 5.02 30.67 -50.20
C GLY A 315 4.53 30.16 -51.56
N ALA A 316 3.55 29.26 -51.61
CA ALA A 316 3.06 28.64 -52.86
C ALA A 316 2.21 29.57 -53.77
N VAL A 317 2.07 30.85 -53.42
CA VAL A 317 1.39 31.86 -54.23
C VAL A 317 2.29 33.09 -54.30
N ASP A 318 3.18 33.12 -55.30
CA ASP A 318 3.71 34.39 -55.80
C ASP A 318 2.53 35.27 -56.19
N ALA A 319 2.50 36.50 -55.69
CA ALA A 319 1.32 37.34 -55.78
C ALA A 319 1.11 37.78 -57.24
N GLU A 320 0.04 37.31 -57.88
CA GLU A 320 -0.42 37.83 -59.16
C GLU A 320 -0.48 39.37 -59.09
N PRO A 321 0.17 40.09 -60.03
CA PRO A 321 0.08 41.54 -60.09
C PRO A 321 -1.38 41.98 -60.19
N TYR A 322 -1.82 42.80 -59.25
CA TYR A 322 -3.22 43.23 -59.14
C TYR A 322 -3.70 43.85 -60.46
N SER A 323 -4.55 43.13 -61.18
CA SER A 323 -4.87 43.33 -62.60
C SER A 323 -5.93 44.41 -62.87
N GLY A 324 -6.12 45.32 -61.91
CA GLY A 324 -7.01 46.47 -62.02
C GLY A 324 -6.49 47.56 -62.99
N ARG A 325 -7.30 48.58 -63.22
CA ARG A 325 -7.01 49.65 -64.19
C ARG A 325 -5.97 50.63 -63.63
N ASP A 326 -5.23 51.34 -64.47
CA ASP A 326 -4.28 52.33 -63.99
C ASP A 326 -4.99 53.58 -63.39
N PRO A 327 -4.83 53.89 -62.08
CA PRO A 327 -5.43 55.09 -61.47
C PRO A 327 -5.03 56.38 -62.17
N GLU A 328 -3.78 56.49 -62.63
CA GLU A 328 -3.30 57.70 -63.28
C GLU A 328 -3.95 57.91 -64.64
N GLN A 329 -4.27 56.83 -65.36
CA GLN A 329 -4.99 56.93 -66.63
C GLN A 329 -6.45 57.36 -66.41
N LEU A 330 -7.08 56.93 -65.31
CA LEU A 330 -8.42 57.39 -64.93
C LEU A 330 -8.42 58.86 -64.49
N GLU A 331 -7.43 59.30 -63.72
CA GLU A 331 -7.26 60.72 -63.35
C GLU A 331 -6.96 61.59 -64.58
N ARG A 332 -6.07 61.16 -65.48
CA ARG A 332 -5.81 61.82 -66.78
C ARG A 332 -6.99 61.73 -67.76
N GLN A 333 -8.02 60.94 -67.49
CA GLN A 333 -9.31 61.00 -68.21
C GLN A 333 -10.25 61.99 -67.53
N ALA A 334 -10.37 61.97 -66.20
CA ALA A 334 -11.18 62.92 -65.44
C ALA A 334 -10.79 64.38 -65.69
N VAL A 335 -9.48 64.70 -65.73
CA VAL A 335 -8.99 66.05 -66.02
C VAL A 335 -9.49 66.55 -67.39
N ARG A 336 -9.34 65.75 -68.45
CA ARG A 336 -9.84 66.13 -69.79
C ARG A 336 -11.37 66.32 -69.82
N VAL A 337 -12.11 65.51 -69.08
CA VAL A 337 -13.57 65.66 -68.95
C VAL A 337 -13.92 66.91 -68.11
N ARG A 338 -13.04 67.41 -67.24
CA ARG A 338 -13.19 68.73 -66.59
C ARG A 338 -12.86 69.90 -67.53
N ASP A 339 -11.87 69.74 -68.41
CA ASP A 339 -11.58 70.74 -69.45
C ASP A 339 -12.80 70.91 -70.38
N GLU A 340 -13.43 69.78 -70.79
CA GLU A 340 -14.71 69.74 -71.52
C GLU A 340 -15.86 70.46 -70.77
N LEU A 341 -15.89 70.42 -69.43
CA LEU A 341 -16.88 71.15 -68.63
C LEU A 341 -16.67 72.66 -68.68
N MET A 342 -15.43 73.14 -68.59
CA MET A 342 -15.14 74.58 -68.61
C MET A 342 -15.51 75.23 -69.95
N GLU A 343 -15.42 74.49 -71.06
CA GLU A 343 -15.94 74.94 -72.36
C GLU A 343 -17.48 74.97 -72.39
N LEU A 344 -18.14 73.95 -71.83
CA LEU A 344 -19.60 73.91 -71.71
C LEU A 344 -20.17 75.01 -70.80
N GLU A 345 -19.53 75.32 -69.68
CA GLU A 345 -19.91 76.44 -68.79
C GLU A 345 -19.83 77.79 -69.51
N ARG A 346 -18.78 77.99 -70.32
CA ARG A 346 -18.63 79.18 -71.16
C ARG A 346 -19.73 79.26 -72.21
N HIS A 347 -20.02 78.16 -72.91
CA HIS A 347 -21.12 78.11 -73.88
C HIS A 347 -22.49 78.36 -73.24
N ILE A 348 -22.73 77.88 -72.01
CA ILE A 348 -23.95 78.20 -71.25
C ILE A 348 -24.08 79.70 -71.01
N LEU A 349 -22.99 80.42 -70.76
CA LEU A 349 -22.99 81.88 -70.61
C LEU A 349 -23.31 82.58 -71.94
N ASP A 350 -22.70 82.15 -73.05
CA ASP A 350 -23.03 82.65 -74.40
C ASP A 350 -24.51 82.41 -74.76
N ARG A 351 -25.04 81.20 -74.47
CA ARG A 351 -26.43 80.82 -74.73
C ARG A 351 -27.43 81.54 -73.82
N ARG A 352 -27.06 81.88 -72.58
CA ARG A 352 -27.87 82.76 -71.70
C ARG A 352 -27.96 84.16 -72.28
N SER A 353 -26.84 84.78 -72.68
CA SER A 353 -26.87 86.09 -73.33
C SER A 353 -27.69 86.09 -74.64
N ALA A 354 -27.63 85.01 -75.41
CA ALA A 354 -28.48 84.84 -76.60
C ALA A 354 -29.96 84.74 -76.21
N LEU A 355 -30.31 83.90 -75.21
CA LEU A 355 -31.68 83.77 -74.70
C LEU A 355 -32.22 85.09 -74.13
N ASP A 356 -31.42 85.86 -73.41
CA ASP A 356 -31.80 87.18 -72.89
C ASP A 356 -32.12 88.15 -74.04
N SER A 357 -31.31 88.13 -75.12
CA SER A 357 -31.56 88.95 -76.31
C SER A 357 -32.83 88.53 -77.07
N SER A 358 -33.04 87.23 -77.28
CA SER A 358 -34.29 86.70 -77.85
C SER A 358 -35.49 87.01 -76.96
N THR A 359 -35.34 86.92 -75.64
CA THR A 359 -36.40 87.22 -74.66
C THR A 359 -36.74 88.71 -74.67
N ALA A 360 -35.75 89.60 -74.80
CA ALA A 360 -36.00 91.04 -74.95
C ALA A 360 -36.73 91.36 -76.26
N ALA A 361 -36.30 90.79 -77.39
CA ALA A 361 -36.96 90.96 -78.69
C ALA A 361 -38.40 90.39 -78.68
N LYS A 362 -38.57 89.19 -78.12
CA LYS A 362 -39.87 88.53 -77.91
C LYS A 362 -40.77 89.38 -77.01
N ASN A 363 -40.26 89.90 -75.89
CA ASN A 363 -41.06 90.73 -74.99
C ASN A 363 -41.43 92.09 -75.61
N ALA A 364 -40.59 92.67 -76.47
CA ALA A 364 -40.93 93.87 -77.23
C ALA A 364 -42.04 93.60 -78.25
N ALA A 365 -41.85 92.58 -79.11
CA ALA A 365 -42.85 92.16 -80.09
C ALA A 365 -44.16 91.70 -79.42
N GLU A 366 -44.10 91.03 -78.27
CA GLU A 366 -45.27 90.70 -77.46
C GLU A 366 -45.88 91.92 -76.75
N LEU A 367 -45.14 92.97 -76.41
CA LEU A 367 -45.74 94.18 -75.83
C LEU A 367 -46.56 94.92 -76.87
N GLU A 368 -46.03 95.06 -78.09
CA GLU A 368 -46.73 95.63 -79.24
C GLU A 368 -47.92 94.75 -79.65
N ALA A 369 -47.70 93.46 -79.86
CA ALA A 369 -48.77 92.52 -80.19
C ALA A 369 -49.80 92.40 -79.06
N SER A 370 -49.42 92.49 -77.79
CA SER A 370 -50.37 92.45 -76.67
C SER A 370 -51.05 93.78 -76.41
N ALA A 371 -50.51 94.93 -76.85
CA ALA A 371 -51.25 96.18 -76.83
C ALA A 371 -52.45 96.10 -77.80
N GLU A 372 -52.21 95.61 -79.01
CA GLU A 372 -53.25 95.40 -80.02
C GLU A 372 -54.15 94.18 -79.69
N GLU A 373 -53.57 93.06 -79.26
CA GLU A 373 -54.34 91.88 -78.87
C GLU A 373 -55.16 92.13 -77.59
N LYS A 374 -54.78 93.02 -76.67
CA LYS A 374 -55.66 93.45 -75.55
C LYS A 374 -56.85 94.27 -76.05
N ARG A 375 -56.69 95.07 -77.11
CA ARG A 375 -57.79 95.77 -77.80
C ARG A 375 -58.86 94.79 -78.31
N LEU A 376 -58.45 93.55 -78.61
CA LEU A 376 -59.24 92.49 -79.26
C LEU A 376 -59.65 91.29 -78.37
N THR A 377 -58.86 90.96 -77.34
CA THR A 377 -59.02 89.75 -76.51
C THR A 377 -59.39 90.03 -75.06
N ALA A 378 -59.79 91.27 -74.76
CA ALA A 378 -60.77 91.49 -73.70
C ALA A 378 -62.05 90.64 -73.93
N VAL A 379 -62.28 90.20 -75.18
CA VAL A 379 -63.62 90.02 -75.76
C VAL A 379 -63.95 88.61 -76.22
N LEU A 380 -63.16 88.06 -77.14
CA LEU A 380 -63.37 86.68 -77.59
C LEU A 380 -63.24 85.70 -76.40
N ARG A 381 -62.71 86.19 -75.27
CA ARG A 381 -62.66 85.57 -73.93
C ARG A 381 -63.95 85.68 -73.08
N ALA A 382 -64.96 86.46 -73.48
CA ALA A 382 -66.24 86.54 -72.77
C ALA A 382 -67.01 85.20 -72.87
N ALA A 383 -66.85 84.46 -73.96
CA ALA A 383 -67.76 83.36 -74.33
C ALA A 383 -67.29 81.93 -74.01
N ALA A 384 -65.99 81.60 -74.11
CA ALA A 384 -65.55 80.20 -74.32
C ALA A 384 -64.84 79.50 -73.14
N ASP A 385 -63.65 79.95 -72.72
CA ASP A 385 -62.63 79.06 -72.12
C ASP A 385 -62.80 78.68 -70.64
N ARG A 386 -63.72 79.30 -69.88
CA ARG A 386 -63.61 79.36 -68.40
C ARG A 386 -63.85 78.03 -67.65
N ARG A 387 -64.29 76.94 -68.31
CA ARG A 387 -64.84 75.75 -67.60
C ARG A 387 -64.05 74.45 -67.73
N GLU A 388 -63.14 74.29 -68.70
CA GLU A 388 -62.43 73.02 -68.91
C GLU A 388 -61.09 72.92 -68.18
N GLY A 389 -60.28 73.99 -68.19
CA GLY A 389 -58.88 73.95 -67.73
C GLY A 389 -58.68 73.61 -66.25
N LEU A 390 -59.59 74.04 -65.37
CA LEU A 390 -59.43 73.90 -63.91
C LEU A 390 -59.48 72.45 -63.40
N ALA A 391 -60.27 71.58 -64.06
CA ALA A 391 -60.43 70.18 -63.62
C ALA A 391 -59.13 69.37 -63.78
N LYS A 392 -58.37 69.63 -64.85
CA LYS A 392 -57.17 68.86 -65.23
C LYS A 392 -55.98 69.13 -64.30
N LEU A 393 -55.84 70.38 -63.84
CA LEU A 393 -54.77 70.78 -62.91
C LEU A 393 -55.03 70.27 -61.48
N ALA A 394 -56.30 70.24 -61.03
CA ALA A 394 -56.65 69.74 -59.70
C ALA A 394 -56.26 68.27 -59.48
N GLY A 395 -56.49 67.40 -60.47
CA GLY A 395 -56.14 65.98 -60.39
C GLY A 395 -54.63 65.70 -60.27
N GLN A 396 -53.79 66.54 -60.89
CA GLN A 396 -52.32 66.39 -60.84
C GLN A 396 -51.75 66.75 -59.46
N VAL A 397 -52.34 67.73 -58.76
CA VAL A 397 -51.94 68.06 -57.38
C VAL A 397 -52.23 66.88 -56.42
N GLY A 398 -53.35 66.18 -56.59
CA GLY A 398 -53.70 65.01 -55.78
C GLY A 398 -52.66 63.88 -55.88
N ALA A 399 -52.29 63.49 -57.10
CA ALA A 399 -51.32 62.41 -57.34
C ALA A 399 -49.87 62.73 -56.91
N ALA A 400 -49.54 64.01 -56.65
CA ALA A 400 -48.27 64.39 -56.06
C ALA A 400 -48.29 64.32 -54.52
N ARG A 401 -49.40 64.70 -53.86
CA ARG A 401 -49.53 64.66 -52.40
C ARG A 401 -49.35 63.27 -51.82
N SER A 402 -50.02 62.27 -52.36
CA SER A 402 -49.97 60.90 -51.81
C SER A 402 -48.61 60.20 -51.97
N ARG A 403 -47.73 60.68 -52.85
CA ARG A 403 -46.33 60.21 -52.92
C ARG A 403 -45.46 60.81 -51.82
N VAL A 404 -45.61 62.11 -51.54
CA VAL A 404 -44.98 62.77 -50.39
C VAL A 404 -45.40 62.09 -49.08
N GLU A 405 -46.71 61.90 -48.87
CA GLU A 405 -47.27 61.22 -47.70
C GLU A 405 -46.69 59.81 -47.51
N SER A 406 -46.56 59.04 -48.60
CA SER A 406 -45.98 57.68 -48.56
C SER A 406 -44.49 57.68 -48.18
N ALA A 407 -43.69 58.58 -48.75
CA ALA A 407 -42.27 58.68 -48.46
C ALA A 407 -42.02 59.16 -47.02
N GLN A 408 -42.81 60.11 -46.52
CA GLN A 408 -42.76 60.57 -45.13
C GLN A 408 -43.12 59.45 -44.13
N ALA A 409 -44.08 58.57 -44.48
CA ALA A 409 -44.46 57.42 -43.65
C ALA A 409 -43.42 56.28 -43.64
N GLU A 410 -42.61 56.12 -44.69
CA GLU A 410 -41.42 55.25 -44.65
C GLU A 410 -40.31 55.85 -43.80
N LEU A 411 -40.04 57.14 -43.96
CA LEU A 411 -39.05 57.88 -43.19
C LEU A 411 -39.33 57.83 -41.67
N GLY A 412 -40.58 57.98 -41.25
CA GLY A 412 -40.97 57.86 -39.83
C GLY A 412 -40.58 56.52 -39.21
N ARG A 413 -40.98 55.41 -39.86
CA ARG A 413 -40.69 54.03 -39.39
C ARG A 413 -39.20 53.73 -39.27
N LEU A 414 -38.37 54.28 -40.18
CA LEU A 414 -36.92 54.14 -40.12
C LEU A 414 -36.29 54.93 -38.96
N ARG A 415 -36.82 56.11 -38.63
CA ARG A 415 -36.36 56.89 -37.46
C ARG A 415 -36.68 56.18 -36.13
N GLU A 416 -37.89 55.65 -35.99
CA GLU A 416 -38.29 54.85 -34.82
C GLU A 416 -37.41 53.60 -34.66
N SER A 417 -37.18 52.88 -35.77
CA SER A 417 -36.31 51.69 -35.78
C SER A 417 -34.87 52.00 -35.38
N LEU A 418 -34.31 53.12 -35.88
CA LEU A 418 -32.95 53.54 -35.54
C LEU A 418 -32.84 53.93 -34.06
N ALA A 419 -33.81 54.67 -33.51
CA ALA A 419 -33.82 55.02 -32.09
C ALA A 419 -33.88 53.77 -31.19
N ALA A 420 -34.71 52.79 -31.55
CA ALA A 420 -34.80 51.51 -30.85
C ALA A 420 -33.52 50.65 -30.99
N GLY A 421 -32.74 50.80 -32.06
CA GLY A 421 -31.40 50.20 -32.20
C GLY A 421 -30.34 50.90 -31.34
N GLN A 422 -30.32 52.23 -31.36
CA GLN A 422 -29.38 53.04 -30.58
C GLN A 422 -29.56 52.87 -29.07
N GLU A 423 -30.79 52.76 -28.57
CA GLU A 423 -31.03 52.52 -27.14
C GLU A 423 -30.57 51.12 -26.70
N ARG A 424 -30.78 50.08 -27.54
CA ARG A 424 -30.23 48.73 -27.28
C ARG A 424 -28.70 48.74 -27.25
N ARG A 425 -28.05 49.46 -28.17
CA ARG A 425 -26.60 49.68 -28.18
C ARG A 425 -26.12 50.41 -26.91
N ARG A 426 -26.81 51.47 -26.50
CA ARG A 426 -26.49 52.26 -25.30
C ARG A 426 -26.56 51.41 -24.03
N ARG A 427 -27.64 50.63 -23.89
CA ARG A 427 -27.85 49.71 -22.77
C ARG A 427 -26.75 48.63 -22.71
N ALA A 428 -26.50 47.92 -23.81
CA ALA A 428 -25.47 46.88 -23.87
C ALA A 428 -24.07 47.43 -23.56
N GLN A 429 -23.75 48.66 -24.00
CA GLN A 429 -22.49 49.32 -23.64
C GLN A 429 -22.39 49.62 -22.14
N SER A 430 -23.45 50.12 -21.52
CA SER A 430 -23.45 50.40 -20.07
C SER A 430 -23.39 49.13 -19.22
N GLU A 431 -24.07 48.06 -19.62
CA GLU A 431 -24.03 46.76 -18.93
C GLU A 431 -22.65 46.10 -19.08
N PHE A 432 -22.01 46.21 -20.26
CA PHE A 432 -20.64 45.74 -20.48
C PHE A 432 -19.61 46.49 -19.62
N THR A 433 -19.56 47.82 -19.71
CA THR A 433 -18.53 48.63 -19.01
C THR A 433 -18.71 48.62 -17.49
N ALA A 434 -19.93 48.46 -16.98
CA ALA A 434 -20.15 48.26 -15.54
C ALA A 434 -19.56 46.94 -15.04
N LEU A 435 -19.66 45.87 -15.84
CA LEU A 435 -19.11 44.55 -15.50
C LEU A 435 -17.59 44.48 -15.71
N GLU A 436 -17.07 45.16 -16.73
CA GLU A 436 -15.64 45.36 -17.00
C GLU A 436 -14.95 46.06 -15.82
N THR A 437 -15.60 47.07 -15.25
CA THR A 437 -15.12 47.76 -14.03
C THR A 437 -15.16 46.87 -12.79
N GLN A 438 -16.05 45.86 -12.74
CA GLN A 438 -16.11 44.91 -11.63
C GLN A 438 -15.03 43.83 -11.69
N VAL A 439 -14.55 43.44 -12.88
CA VAL A 439 -13.46 42.46 -13.02
C VAL A 439 -12.13 43.01 -12.47
N ALA A 440 -11.76 44.23 -12.84
CA ALA A 440 -10.50 44.82 -12.41
C ALA A 440 -10.35 44.91 -10.88
N GLY A 441 -11.46 45.10 -10.15
CA GLY A 441 -11.50 45.10 -8.68
C GLY A 441 -11.63 43.72 -8.03
N VAL A 442 -11.63 42.64 -8.82
CA VAL A 442 -11.52 41.24 -8.34
C VAL A 442 -10.14 40.68 -8.68
N GLU A 443 -9.59 40.99 -9.86
CA GLU A 443 -8.20 40.69 -10.24
C GLU A 443 -7.21 41.30 -9.22
N GLU A 444 -7.42 42.55 -8.76
CA GLU A 444 -6.61 43.18 -7.70
C GLU A 444 -6.74 42.48 -6.32
N GLY A 445 -7.76 41.63 -6.13
CA GLY A 445 -7.91 40.77 -4.95
C GLY A 445 -7.29 39.38 -5.09
N GLU A 446 -7.13 38.90 -6.32
CA GLU A 446 -6.58 37.57 -6.67
C GLU A 446 -5.12 37.45 -6.23
N GLU A 447 -4.28 38.46 -6.54
CA GLU A 447 -2.87 38.52 -6.12
C GLU A 447 -2.69 38.40 -4.59
N SER A 448 -3.69 38.85 -3.80
CA SER A 448 -3.66 38.72 -2.33
C SER A 448 -4.04 37.33 -1.83
N LEU A 449 -4.86 36.58 -2.58
CA LEU A 449 -5.27 35.21 -2.24
C LEU A 449 -4.21 34.18 -2.65
N ASP A 450 -3.51 34.41 -3.77
CA ASP A 450 -2.32 33.66 -4.15
C ASP A 450 -1.22 33.81 -3.08
N ALA A 451 -0.92 35.03 -2.63
CA ALA A 451 0.05 35.27 -1.57
C ALA A 451 -0.35 34.62 -0.23
N ASP A 452 -1.61 34.72 0.18
CA ASP A 452 -2.18 34.03 1.36
C ASP A 452 -1.99 32.49 1.28
N TYR A 453 -2.02 31.92 0.07
CA TYR A 453 -1.81 30.49 -0.17
C TYR A 453 -0.33 30.10 -0.22
N GLU A 454 0.53 30.88 -0.90
CA GLU A 454 1.97 30.63 -0.95
C GLU A 454 2.60 30.68 0.45
N ASP A 455 2.29 31.70 1.26
CA ASP A 455 2.78 31.82 2.64
C ASP A 455 2.30 30.65 3.53
N ALA A 456 1.02 30.26 3.43
CA ALA A 456 0.47 29.15 4.21
C ALA A 456 1.09 27.80 3.80
N SER A 457 1.31 27.58 2.50
CA SER A 457 1.97 26.39 1.98
C SER A 457 3.44 26.32 2.40
N ALA A 458 4.15 27.45 2.41
CA ALA A 458 5.54 27.53 2.87
C ALA A 458 5.68 27.24 4.37
N GLU A 459 4.73 27.71 5.21
CA GLU A 459 4.70 27.36 6.64
C GLU A 459 4.43 25.86 6.85
N LEU A 460 3.50 25.28 6.08
CA LEU A 460 3.20 23.84 6.12
C LEU A 460 4.43 23.00 5.75
N ASP A 461 5.11 23.33 4.65
CA ASP A 461 6.31 22.62 4.21
C ASP A 461 7.46 22.73 5.23
N ALA A 462 7.66 23.91 5.83
CA ALA A 462 8.67 24.10 6.87
C ALA A 462 8.42 23.20 8.10
N VAL A 463 7.17 23.11 8.57
CA VAL A 463 6.81 22.23 9.69
C VAL A 463 6.89 20.74 9.30
N VAL A 464 6.66 20.39 8.04
CA VAL A 464 6.86 19.01 7.54
C VAL A 464 8.34 18.62 7.54
N GLN A 465 9.26 19.53 7.20
CA GLN A 465 10.71 19.27 7.32
C GLN A 465 11.13 19.12 8.79
N GLU A 466 10.67 20.00 9.68
CA GLU A 466 10.95 19.92 11.12
C GLU A 466 10.51 18.56 11.71
N ILE A 467 9.33 18.06 11.31
CA ILE A 467 8.84 16.74 11.72
C ILE A 467 9.74 15.61 11.19
N ALA A 468 10.27 15.72 9.96
CA ALA A 468 11.18 14.72 9.40
C ALA A 468 12.51 14.69 10.15
N GLU A 469 13.09 15.85 10.46
CA GLU A 469 14.31 15.97 11.28
C GLU A 469 14.10 15.40 12.69
N LEU A 470 13.04 15.81 13.38
CA LEU A 470 12.69 15.31 14.72
C LEU A 470 12.47 13.80 14.72
N THR A 471 11.80 13.24 13.70
CA THR A 471 11.59 11.80 13.56
C THR A 471 12.91 11.05 13.35
N SER A 472 13.84 11.60 12.57
CA SER A 472 15.16 11.00 12.35
C SER A 472 15.97 10.96 13.64
N VAL A 473 16.05 12.09 14.36
CA VAL A 473 16.77 12.20 15.64
C VAL A 473 16.17 11.26 16.70
N GLY A 474 14.83 11.19 16.78
CA GLY A 474 14.14 10.24 17.67
C GLY A 474 14.47 8.79 17.32
N GLY A 475 14.51 8.44 16.03
CA GLY A 475 14.89 7.11 15.54
C GLY A 475 16.36 6.74 15.79
N GLU A 476 17.26 7.71 15.97
CA GLU A 476 18.64 7.50 16.41
C GLU A 476 18.73 7.29 17.92
N ALA A 477 18.09 8.18 18.71
CA ALA A 477 18.06 8.07 20.17
C ALA A 477 17.40 6.77 20.67
N VAL A 478 16.38 6.22 19.97
CA VAL A 478 15.82 4.89 20.27
C VAL A 478 16.87 3.79 20.08
N ARG A 479 17.62 3.80 18.98
CA ARG A 479 18.65 2.79 18.69
C ARG A 479 19.81 2.84 19.67
N GLU A 480 20.25 4.04 20.07
CA GLU A 480 21.28 4.21 21.10
C GLU A 480 20.78 3.73 22.47
N ARG A 481 19.55 4.11 22.86
CA ARG A 481 18.92 3.65 24.11
C ARG A 481 18.81 2.13 24.18
N ASP A 482 18.36 1.47 23.11
CA ASP A 482 18.22 0.01 23.08
C ASP A 482 19.58 -0.71 23.11
N ALA A 483 20.61 -0.13 22.48
CA ALA A 483 21.98 -0.63 22.59
C ALA A 483 22.57 -0.46 24.01
N LEU A 484 22.28 0.65 24.69
CA LEU A 484 22.68 0.90 26.08
C LEU A 484 21.96 -0.03 27.07
N VAL A 485 20.66 -0.29 26.87
CA VAL A 485 19.89 -1.30 27.64
C VAL A 485 20.52 -2.69 27.48
N ALA A 486 20.73 -3.14 26.24
CA ALA A 486 21.32 -4.46 25.98
C ALA A 486 22.75 -4.58 26.56
N ARG A 487 23.55 -3.49 26.53
CA ARG A 487 24.88 -3.44 27.14
C ARG A 487 24.82 -3.52 28.66
N ARG A 488 23.93 -2.75 29.31
CA ARG A 488 23.70 -2.83 30.76
C ARG A 488 23.32 -4.25 31.17
N ASP A 489 22.33 -4.83 30.50
CA ASP A 489 21.79 -6.15 30.86
C ASP A 489 22.84 -7.25 30.73
N ALA A 490 23.66 -7.20 29.68
CA ALA A 490 24.79 -8.13 29.51
C ALA A 490 25.84 -8.00 30.63
N LEU A 491 26.14 -6.79 31.09
CA LEU A 491 27.09 -6.54 32.18
C LEU A 491 26.52 -6.91 33.56
N GLN A 492 25.25 -6.60 33.83
CA GLN A 492 24.53 -7.03 35.05
C GLN A 492 24.39 -8.56 35.15
N LEU A 493 24.27 -9.25 34.01
CA LEU A 493 24.29 -10.72 34.00
C LEU A 493 25.69 -11.27 34.33
N GLY A 494 26.76 -10.55 33.97
CA GLY A 494 28.15 -10.85 34.35
C GLY A 494 28.45 -10.67 35.84
N LEU A 495 27.79 -9.72 36.52
CA LEU A 495 27.90 -9.55 37.99
C LEU A 495 27.27 -10.72 38.77
N ASN A 496 26.28 -11.41 38.19
CA ASN A 496 25.57 -12.53 38.82
C ASN A 496 26.32 -13.88 38.71
N ARG A 497 27.62 -13.90 39.00
CA ARG A 497 28.39 -15.15 39.11
C ARG A 497 27.93 -15.98 40.32
N LYS A 498 27.64 -17.26 40.08
CA LYS A 498 27.27 -18.24 41.12
C LYS A 498 28.51 -18.76 41.85
N ASP A 499 29.07 -17.91 42.70
CA ASP A 499 30.06 -18.27 43.72
C ASP A 499 29.46 -17.97 45.12
N GLY A 500 30.07 -18.49 46.20
CA GLY A 500 29.47 -18.51 47.55
C GLY A 500 29.07 -17.14 48.12
N ALA A 501 29.63 -16.05 47.59
CA ALA A 501 29.17 -14.69 47.87
C ALA A 501 27.67 -14.50 47.59
N ALA A 502 27.15 -15.03 46.49
CA ALA A 502 25.73 -14.94 46.15
C ALA A 502 24.84 -15.71 47.14
N HIS A 503 25.33 -16.82 47.70
CA HIS A 503 24.60 -17.61 48.70
C HIS A 503 24.54 -16.86 50.04
N ALA A 504 25.67 -16.27 50.47
CA ALA A 504 25.74 -15.42 51.66
C ALA A 504 24.81 -14.20 51.57
N LEU A 505 24.72 -13.53 50.41
CA LEU A 505 23.82 -12.39 50.20
C LEU A 505 22.33 -12.79 50.20
N ASN A 506 21.98 -13.93 49.61
CA ASN A 506 20.59 -14.42 49.58
C ASN A 506 20.11 -15.07 50.90
N SER A 507 21.01 -15.26 51.88
CA SER A 507 20.69 -15.87 53.18
C SER A 507 19.72 -15.06 54.06
N GLY A 508 19.61 -13.74 53.84
CA GLY A 508 18.79 -12.84 54.67
C GLY A 508 19.31 -12.62 56.10
N LEU A 509 20.56 -12.97 56.40
CA LEU A 509 21.15 -12.82 57.73
C LEU A 509 21.30 -11.34 58.16
N ASP A 510 20.73 -10.97 59.31
CA ASP A 510 20.85 -9.62 59.87
C ASP A 510 22.31 -9.29 60.23
N GLY A 511 22.84 -8.23 59.61
CA GLY A 511 24.24 -7.82 59.71
C GLY A 511 25.07 -8.02 58.45
N VAL A 512 24.52 -8.65 57.39
CA VAL A 512 25.13 -8.64 56.05
C VAL A 512 24.70 -7.36 55.31
N ALA A 513 25.66 -6.55 54.85
CA ALA A 513 25.38 -5.20 54.32
C ALA A 513 25.48 -5.09 52.78
N GLY A 514 26.03 -6.08 52.09
CA GLY A 514 26.17 -6.11 50.63
C GLY A 514 27.61 -6.39 50.16
N ALA A 515 27.82 -6.46 48.85
CA ALA A 515 29.17 -6.54 48.27
C ALA A 515 29.94 -5.21 48.47
N LEU A 516 31.26 -5.26 48.57
CA LEU A 516 32.09 -4.06 48.64
C LEU A 516 32.03 -3.27 47.33
N ALA A 517 31.99 -3.96 46.18
CA ALA A 517 32.02 -3.34 44.86
C ALA A 517 30.82 -2.40 44.59
N SER A 518 29.64 -2.66 45.17
CA SER A 518 28.46 -1.79 45.06
C SER A 518 28.39 -0.69 46.14
N ASN A 519 29.39 -0.60 47.02
CA ASN A 519 29.51 0.40 48.07
C ASN A 519 30.76 1.30 47.93
N LEU A 520 31.53 1.13 46.85
CA LEU A 520 32.80 1.80 46.59
C LEU A 520 32.72 2.63 45.29
N THR A 521 32.96 3.94 45.39
CA THR A 521 33.06 4.85 44.25
C THR A 521 34.53 5.18 43.98
N ILE A 522 34.99 4.97 42.74
CA ILE A 522 36.38 5.16 42.31
C ILE A 522 36.47 6.33 41.31
N GLN A 523 37.58 7.07 41.29
CA GLN A 523 37.82 8.10 40.28
C GLN A 523 38.03 7.45 38.88
N PRO A 524 37.33 7.91 37.82
CA PRO A 524 37.40 7.28 36.50
C PRO A 524 38.82 7.13 35.93
N GLY A 525 39.11 5.93 35.41
CA GLY A 525 40.42 5.59 34.83
C GLY A 525 41.48 5.20 35.87
N TYR A 526 41.06 4.68 37.03
CA TYR A 526 41.89 4.12 38.10
C TYR A 526 41.32 2.81 38.69
N GLU A 527 40.26 2.25 38.08
CA GLU A 527 39.48 1.11 38.56
C GLU A 527 40.34 -0.16 38.68
N ALA A 528 41.12 -0.47 37.63
CA ALA A 528 42.07 -1.58 37.62
C ALA A 528 43.13 -1.46 38.73
N ALA A 529 43.64 -0.25 38.97
CA ALA A 529 44.63 0.02 40.02
C ALA A 529 44.05 -0.16 41.43
N ILE A 530 42.82 0.30 41.68
CA ILE A 530 42.14 0.12 42.98
C ILE A 530 41.69 -1.33 43.19
N ALA A 531 41.22 -2.02 42.15
CA ALA A 531 40.92 -3.45 42.22
C ALA A 531 42.18 -4.28 42.53
N ALA A 532 43.33 -3.94 41.92
CA ALA A 532 44.62 -4.55 42.21
C ALA A 532 45.12 -4.25 43.64
N ALA A 533 44.97 -3.00 44.11
CA ALA A 533 45.33 -2.58 45.46
C ALA A 533 44.50 -3.29 46.55
N LEU A 534 43.19 -3.46 46.34
CA LEU A 534 42.30 -4.17 47.26
C LEU A 534 42.46 -5.70 47.17
N GLY A 535 42.98 -6.22 46.05
CA GLY A 535 43.19 -7.65 45.83
C GLY A 535 41.94 -8.48 46.11
N GLY A 536 42.08 -9.56 46.90
CA GLY A 536 40.97 -10.44 47.29
C GLY A 536 39.90 -9.81 48.21
N ALA A 537 40.07 -8.54 48.64
CA ALA A 537 39.03 -7.78 49.33
C ALA A 537 38.09 -7.03 48.37
N SER A 538 38.47 -6.83 47.09
CA SER A 538 37.61 -6.19 46.09
C SER A 538 36.30 -6.97 45.83
N GLU A 539 36.35 -8.30 45.98
CA GLU A 539 35.23 -9.23 45.83
C GLU A 539 34.54 -9.57 47.17
N ALA A 540 34.87 -8.87 48.27
CA ALA A 540 34.37 -9.19 49.60
C ALA A 540 32.94 -8.69 49.88
N ILE A 541 32.24 -9.39 50.77
CA ILE A 541 30.96 -8.96 51.34
C ILE A 541 31.20 -8.21 52.64
N VAL A 542 30.59 -7.05 52.79
CA VAL A 542 30.61 -6.26 54.03
C VAL A 542 29.67 -6.89 55.05
N VAL A 543 30.19 -7.21 56.23
CA VAL A 543 29.45 -7.77 57.36
C VAL A 543 29.71 -6.95 58.63
N ARG A 544 28.70 -6.83 59.50
CA ARG A 544 28.71 -5.91 60.64
C ARG A 544 29.82 -6.20 61.64
N ASP A 545 29.98 -7.46 62.04
CA ASP A 545 30.80 -7.88 63.17
C ASP A 545 31.37 -9.31 63.01
N PRO A 546 32.35 -9.72 63.84
CA PRO A 546 32.97 -11.06 63.74
C PRO A 546 32.00 -12.22 63.98
N ASP A 547 30.94 -12.01 64.76
CA ASP A 547 29.97 -13.06 65.09
C ASP A 547 29.08 -13.36 63.88
N VAL A 548 28.59 -12.32 63.19
CA VAL A 548 27.92 -12.45 61.88
C VAL A 548 28.85 -13.09 60.84
N ALA A 549 30.13 -12.71 60.81
CA ALA A 549 31.11 -13.31 59.90
C ALA A 549 31.27 -14.83 60.15
N ALA A 550 31.30 -15.26 61.41
CA ALA A 550 31.38 -16.68 61.77
C ALA A 550 30.11 -17.45 61.34
N VAL A 551 28.92 -16.86 61.51
CA VAL A 551 27.65 -17.47 61.05
C VAL A 551 27.63 -17.63 59.53
N VAL A 552 28.04 -16.61 58.76
CA VAL A 552 28.12 -16.68 57.28
C VAL A 552 29.11 -17.76 56.84
N VAL A 553 30.28 -17.85 57.46
CA VAL A 553 31.29 -18.88 57.15
C VAL A 553 30.83 -20.30 57.54
N GLN A 554 29.93 -20.44 58.52
CA GLN A 554 29.36 -21.73 58.87
C GLN A 554 28.27 -22.15 57.89
N LEU A 555 27.35 -21.23 57.53
CA LEU A 555 26.32 -21.47 56.49
C LEU A 555 26.93 -21.96 55.17
N LEU A 556 28.01 -21.33 54.72
CA LEU A 556 28.71 -21.73 53.47
C LEU A 556 29.32 -23.14 53.51
N LYS A 557 29.57 -23.71 54.71
CA LYS A 557 30.01 -25.11 54.86
C LYS A 557 28.85 -26.08 54.98
N ASP A 558 27.80 -25.69 55.71
CA ASP A 558 26.65 -26.54 55.97
C ASP A 558 25.84 -26.78 54.68
N ASP A 559 25.82 -25.80 53.77
CA ASP A 559 25.18 -25.88 52.44
C ASP A 559 26.16 -26.24 51.29
N ASP A 560 27.43 -26.54 51.57
CA ASP A 560 28.55 -26.73 50.60
C ASP A 560 28.64 -25.65 49.50
N ALA A 561 28.28 -24.40 49.84
CA ALA A 561 28.12 -23.28 48.90
C ALA A 561 29.46 -22.60 48.51
N GLY A 562 30.60 -23.26 48.73
CA GLY A 562 31.92 -22.79 48.30
C GLY A 562 32.59 -21.77 49.23
N ARG A 563 33.19 -20.72 48.64
CA ARG A 563 34.01 -19.72 49.36
C ARG A 563 33.57 -18.29 49.09
N ALA A 564 33.77 -17.41 50.06
CA ALA A 564 33.57 -15.97 49.96
C ALA A 564 34.59 -15.21 50.84
N SER A 565 35.01 -14.02 50.41
CA SER A 565 35.74 -13.05 51.24
C SER A 565 34.74 -12.21 52.05
N LEU A 566 35.04 -11.91 53.32
CA LEU A 566 34.21 -11.08 54.19
C LEU A 566 35.01 -9.90 54.76
N LEU A 567 34.42 -8.70 54.76
CA LEU A 567 35.00 -7.47 55.28
C LEU A 567 34.23 -7.00 56.52
N LEU A 568 34.92 -6.85 57.66
CA LEU A 568 34.32 -6.44 58.93
C LEU A 568 34.13 -4.92 59.00
N ALA A 569 32.88 -4.46 59.11
CA ALA A 569 32.57 -3.04 59.24
C ALA A 569 32.91 -2.47 60.63
N SER A 570 32.93 -3.30 61.69
CA SER A 570 33.28 -2.91 63.07
C SER A 570 34.78 -3.04 63.40
N ALA A 571 35.66 -2.92 62.40
CA ALA A 571 37.10 -2.93 62.63
C ALA A 571 37.51 -1.83 63.64
N VAL A 572 38.15 -2.25 64.73
CA VAL A 572 38.63 -1.38 65.81
C VAL A 572 39.53 -0.27 65.22
N PRO A 573 39.42 1.00 65.67
CA PRO A 573 40.26 2.08 65.16
C PRO A 573 41.74 1.77 65.38
N MET A 574 42.42 1.35 64.32
CA MET A 574 43.87 1.23 64.31
C MET A 574 44.48 2.62 64.45
N ARG A 575 45.32 2.79 65.47
CA ARG A 575 45.90 4.09 65.82
C ARG A 575 46.76 4.61 64.69
N ASP A 576 46.58 5.89 64.39
CA ASP A 576 47.46 6.71 63.55
C ASP A 576 47.58 6.27 62.08
N ALA A 577 46.57 5.60 61.51
CA ALA A 577 46.49 5.31 60.07
C ALA A 577 46.53 6.57 59.16
N THR A 578 46.31 7.77 59.72
CA THR A 578 46.50 9.06 59.05
C THR A 578 47.96 9.49 58.88
N SER A 579 48.95 8.73 59.36
CA SER A 579 50.37 9.10 59.28
C SER A 579 51.04 8.81 57.93
N GLY A 580 50.37 8.14 57.00
CA GLY A 580 50.93 7.76 55.70
C GLY A 580 51.03 8.90 54.68
N THR A 581 50.14 9.89 54.72
CA THR A 581 50.02 10.95 53.70
C THR A 581 50.91 12.18 53.93
N GLY A 582 51.81 12.13 54.93
CA GLY A 582 52.57 13.29 55.40
C GLY A 582 53.75 13.74 54.53
N GLU A 583 54.25 12.88 53.63
CA GLU A 583 55.35 13.21 52.72
C GLU A 583 54.88 13.22 51.26
N PRO A 584 55.36 14.17 50.42
CA PRO A 584 54.94 14.29 49.04
C PRO A 584 55.48 13.13 48.20
N LEU A 585 54.58 12.42 47.52
CA LEU A 585 54.94 11.42 46.52
C LEU A 585 55.68 12.05 45.31
N PRO A 586 56.50 11.28 44.56
CA PRO A 586 57.12 11.73 43.33
C PRO A 586 56.12 12.23 42.28
N ALA A 587 56.55 13.16 41.42
CA ALA A 587 55.69 13.76 40.41
C ALA A 587 55.17 12.71 39.41
N GLY A 588 53.88 12.42 39.48
CA GLY A 588 53.20 11.37 38.69
C GLY A 588 52.51 10.30 39.55
N ALA A 589 52.87 10.19 40.83
CA ALA A 589 52.26 9.28 41.79
C ALA A 589 51.12 9.94 42.59
N ARG A 590 50.14 9.16 43.03
CA ARG A 590 49.01 9.58 43.90
C ARG A 590 48.73 8.54 44.98
N TRP A 591 48.16 8.92 46.12
CA TRP A 591 47.71 7.95 47.12
C TRP A 591 46.44 7.24 46.67
N ALA A 592 46.37 5.91 46.85
CA ALA A 592 45.18 5.13 46.47
C ALA A 592 43.93 5.53 47.28
N VAL A 593 44.11 5.97 48.54
CA VAL A 593 43.02 6.45 49.40
C VAL A 593 42.37 7.76 48.90
N ASP A 594 43.07 8.56 48.10
CA ASP A 594 42.51 9.78 47.50
C ASP A 594 41.70 9.48 46.21
N LEU A 595 41.78 8.24 45.69
CA LEU A 595 41.19 7.81 44.42
C LEU A 595 39.93 6.95 44.60
N ALA A 596 39.60 6.52 45.82
CA ALA A 596 38.45 5.66 46.11
C ALA A 596 37.76 6.07 47.43
N SER A 597 36.43 6.18 47.40
CA SER A 597 35.60 6.55 48.54
C SER A 597 34.46 5.54 48.74
N ALA A 598 34.20 5.14 49.99
CA ALA A 598 33.14 4.17 50.31
C ALA A 598 32.09 4.78 51.25
N GLY A 599 30.84 4.37 51.06
CA GLY A 599 29.71 4.83 51.87
C GLY A 599 29.56 4.08 53.19
N GLY A 600 29.34 4.80 54.29
CA GLY A 600 28.92 4.21 55.57
C GLY A 600 29.99 3.35 56.28
N GLY A 601 29.55 2.21 56.83
CA GLY A 601 30.37 1.32 57.68
C GLY A 601 31.75 0.90 57.13
N PRO A 602 31.91 0.48 55.85
CA PRO A 602 33.19 0.00 55.34
C PRO A 602 34.24 1.11 55.12
N ALA A 603 33.90 2.40 55.22
CA ALA A 603 34.80 3.51 54.86
C ALA A 603 36.17 3.47 55.59
N LEU A 604 36.17 3.18 56.90
CA LEU A 604 37.41 3.04 57.68
C LEU A 604 38.22 1.81 57.30
N ALA A 605 37.55 0.70 56.94
CA ALA A 605 38.21 -0.53 56.51
C ALA A 605 38.85 -0.39 55.12
N VAL A 606 38.17 0.29 54.18
CA VAL A 606 38.72 0.62 52.85
C VAL A 606 39.93 1.54 52.98
N ALA A 607 39.84 2.60 53.79
CA ALA A 607 40.96 3.50 54.02
C ALA A 607 42.18 2.78 54.63
N ALA A 608 41.95 1.85 55.58
CA ALA A 608 43.01 1.02 56.15
C ALA A 608 43.65 0.07 55.12
N LEU A 609 42.86 -0.54 54.23
CA LEU A 609 43.37 -1.42 53.15
C LEU A 609 44.16 -0.66 52.08
N LEU A 610 43.87 0.63 51.85
CA LEU A 610 44.57 1.49 50.88
C LEU A 610 45.70 2.33 51.52
N THR A 611 45.95 2.17 52.82
CA THR A 611 47.03 2.89 53.53
C THR A 611 48.40 2.39 53.08
N GLY A 612 49.31 3.30 52.71
CA GLY A 612 50.64 2.94 52.20
C GLY A 612 50.67 2.48 50.74
N VAL A 613 49.54 2.57 50.02
CA VAL A 613 49.44 2.22 48.60
C VAL A 613 49.44 3.49 47.74
N ALA A 614 50.34 3.57 46.77
CA ALA A 614 50.47 4.66 45.82
C ALA A 614 50.26 4.17 44.38
N VAL A 615 49.45 4.89 43.61
CA VAL A 615 49.17 4.62 42.20
C VAL A 615 50.08 5.44 41.31
N VAL A 616 50.66 4.80 40.30
CA VAL A 616 51.60 5.36 39.32
C VAL A 616 51.16 5.05 37.89
N GLU A 617 51.61 5.82 36.90
CA GLU A 617 51.20 5.62 35.51
C GLU A 617 51.85 4.37 34.86
N ASP A 618 53.11 4.04 35.18
CA ASP A 618 53.89 2.99 34.51
C ASP A 618 54.77 2.11 35.43
N LEU A 619 55.35 1.05 34.85
CA LEU A 619 56.18 0.04 35.52
C LEU A 619 57.52 0.62 36.04
N ASP A 620 58.10 1.56 35.30
CA ASP A 620 59.38 2.18 35.68
C ASP A 620 59.19 3.08 36.91
N GLY A 621 58.10 3.86 36.95
CA GLY A 621 57.68 4.62 38.12
C GLY A 621 57.35 3.74 39.34
N ALA A 622 56.75 2.57 39.12
CA ALA A 622 56.50 1.59 40.20
C ALA A 622 57.80 1.04 40.80
N GLY A 623 58.75 0.66 39.94
CA GLY A 623 60.06 0.17 40.35
C GLY A 623 60.90 1.23 41.09
N LEU A 624 60.90 2.48 40.59
CA LEU A 624 61.59 3.60 41.23
C LEU A 624 61.00 3.93 42.61
N LEU A 625 59.67 4.03 42.72
CA LEU A 625 59.01 4.38 43.98
C LEU A 625 59.29 3.35 45.08
N VAL A 626 59.23 2.06 44.76
CA VAL A 626 59.53 0.98 45.74
C VAL A 626 61.02 0.89 46.08
N ALA A 627 61.92 1.26 45.15
CA ALA A 627 63.36 1.31 45.41
C ALA A 627 63.76 2.47 46.35
N GLU A 628 63.09 3.64 46.25
CA GLU A 628 63.28 4.75 47.19
C GLU A 628 62.50 4.56 48.50
N ARG A 629 61.33 3.90 48.44
CA ARG A 629 60.40 3.67 49.55
C ARG A 629 59.98 2.20 49.66
N PRO A 630 60.83 1.33 50.24
CA PRO A 630 60.52 -0.09 50.45
C PRO A 630 59.36 -0.35 51.43
N ASP A 631 58.91 0.68 52.14
CA ASP A 631 57.75 0.70 53.03
C ASP A 631 56.40 0.86 52.31
N LEU A 632 56.40 1.23 51.03
CA LEU A 632 55.20 1.46 50.23
C LEU A 632 54.91 0.33 49.24
N THR A 633 53.64 0.23 48.85
CA THR A 633 53.20 -0.59 47.71
C THR A 633 52.89 0.34 46.53
N ALA A 634 53.57 0.17 45.40
CA ALA A 634 53.25 0.90 44.18
C ALA A 634 52.33 0.06 43.28
N VAL A 635 51.33 0.67 42.66
CA VAL A 635 50.40 -0.01 41.75
C VAL A 635 50.33 0.77 40.44
N THR A 636 50.58 0.12 39.31
CA THR A 636 50.43 0.77 37.99
C THR A 636 48.97 1.03 37.68
N ARG A 637 48.71 1.97 36.77
CA ARG A 637 47.37 2.24 36.24
C ARG A 637 46.72 1.02 35.57
N ALA A 638 47.53 0.07 35.10
CA ALA A 638 47.09 -1.20 34.53
C ALA A 638 46.80 -2.30 35.58
N GLY A 639 47.10 -2.06 36.86
CA GLY A 639 46.86 -3.01 37.96
C GLY A 639 48.04 -3.92 38.30
N ASP A 640 49.26 -3.62 37.85
CA ASP A 640 50.47 -4.34 38.28
C ASP A 640 50.92 -3.84 39.66
N VAL A 641 51.11 -4.75 40.62
CA VAL A 641 51.42 -4.44 42.03
C VAL A 641 52.90 -4.72 42.32
N PHE A 642 53.59 -3.72 42.86
CA PHE A 642 55.00 -3.78 43.24
C PHE A 642 55.15 -3.55 44.75
N THR A 643 55.86 -4.45 45.42
CA THR A 643 56.35 -4.31 46.80
C THR A 643 57.85 -4.57 46.83
N ALA A 644 58.51 -4.25 47.95
CA ALA A 644 59.95 -4.51 48.13
C ALA A 644 60.35 -6.00 48.07
N LEU A 645 59.38 -6.93 48.06
CA LEU A 645 59.61 -8.38 48.06
C LEU A 645 58.94 -9.12 46.90
N THR A 646 57.90 -8.54 46.28
CA THR A 646 57.07 -9.21 45.27
C THR A 646 56.60 -8.24 44.19
N VAL A 647 56.62 -8.68 42.93
CA VAL A 647 55.96 -8.00 41.81
C VAL A 647 54.91 -8.93 41.23
N THR A 648 53.69 -8.41 41.00
CA THR A 648 52.53 -9.17 40.51
C THR A 648 51.88 -8.39 39.38
N GLY A 649 52.00 -8.87 38.14
CA GLY A 649 51.48 -8.21 36.94
C GLY A 649 51.41 -9.16 35.74
N GLY A 650 50.78 -8.72 34.64
CA GLY A 650 50.67 -9.52 33.42
C GLY A 650 49.33 -9.40 32.68
N SER A 651 49.31 -9.84 31.42
CA SER A 651 48.16 -9.72 30.52
C SER A 651 47.06 -10.76 30.79
N ALA A 652 45.79 -10.32 30.68
CA ALA A 652 44.58 -11.15 30.69
C ALA A 652 44.23 -11.86 32.01
N LYS A 653 43.84 -11.08 33.02
CA LYS A 653 42.72 -11.48 33.89
C LYS A 653 41.39 -11.14 33.22
N ALA A 654 40.31 -11.79 33.65
CA ALA A 654 38.95 -11.28 33.42
C ALA A 654 38.77 -9.94 34.18
N PRO A 655 37.96 -9.00 33.68
CA PRO A 655 37.69 -7.74 34.38
C PRO A 655 37.11 -8.01 35.77
N SER A 656 37.57 -7.25 36.76
CA SER A 656 37.13 -7.35 38.14
C SER A 656 35.67 -6.92 38.29
N LEU A 657 35.01 -7.35 39.37
CA LEU A 657 33.64 -6.93 39.69
C LEU A 657 33.50 -5.40 39.81
N LEU A 658 34.56 -4.69 40.19
CA LEU A 658 34.61 -3.22 40.20
C LEU A 658 34.60 -2.62 38.80
N GLU A 659 35.39 -3.15 37.87
CA GLU A 659 35.41 -2.68 36.47
C GLU A 659 34.09 -3.00 35.75
N VAL A 660 33.47 -4.15 36.04
CA VAL A 660 32.15 -4.50 35.50
C VAL A 660 31.06 -3.60 36.10
N GLN A 661 31.08 -3.31 37.40
CA GLN A 661 30.13 -2.39 38.03
C GLN A 661 30.27 -0.97 37.45
N ALA A 662 31.49 -0.43 37.34
CA ALA A 662 31.72 0.89 36.74
C ALA A 662 31.23 0.96 35.28
N ALA A 663 31.32 -0.15 34.52
CA ALA A 663 30.79 -0.24 33.17
C ALA A 663 29.24 -0.37 33.11
N VAL A 664 28.59 -0.87 34.16
CA VAL A 664 27.12 -0.79 34.34
C VAL A 664 26.73 0.65 34.64
N ASP A 665 27.40 1.30 35.58
CA ASP A 665 27.08 2.66 36.03
C ASP A 665 27.22 3.69 34.89
N ASP A 666 28.27 3.59 34.07
CA ASP A 666 28.44 4.38 32.84
C ASP A 666 27.33 4.13 31.81
N ALA A 667 26.90 2.87 31.65
CA ALA A 667 25.80 2.53 30.75
C ALA A 667 24.44 3.08 31.26
N GLU A 668 24.16 3.00 32.56
CA GLU A 668 22.95 3.55 33.17
C GLU A 668 22.94 5.09 33.14
N ALA A 669 24.07 5.75 33.40
CA ALA A 669 24.19 7.21 33.31
C ALA A 669 23.91 7.72 31.89
N ARG A 670 24.49 7.08 30.86
CA ARG A 670 24.20 7.43 29.45
C ARG A 670 22.76 7.11 29.07
N LEU A 671 22.23 5.96 29.51
CA LEU A 671 20.85 5.57 29.28
C LEU A 671 19.86 6.60 29.83
N ALA A 672 20.13 7.18 31.01
CA ALA A 672 19.33 8.24 31.59
C ALA A 672 19.36 9.53 30.75
N VAL A 673 20.52 9.95 30.25
CA VAL A 673 20.66 11.11 29.35
C VAL A 673 19.88 10.90 28.05
N VAL A 674 20.17 9.81 27.33
CA VAL A 674 19.51 9.50 26.04
C VAL A 674 17.99 9.39 26.22
N THR A 675 17.51 8.78 27.31
CA THR A 675 16.06 8.71 27.61
C THR A 675 15.44 10.08 27.84
N ALA A 676 16.14 10.99 28.53
CA ALA A 676 15.66 12.36 28.75
C ALA A 676 15.68 13.23 27.47
N ASP A 677 16.62 12.98 26.56
CA ASP A 677 16.65 13.59 25.23
C ASP A 677 15.53 13.03 24.33
N LEU A 678 15.24 11.73 24.43
CA LEU A 678 14.16 11.05 23.69
C LEU A 678 12.78 11.60 24.07
N GLU A 679 12.51 11.82 25.37
CA GLU A 679 11.26 12.47 25.80
C GLU A 679 11.19 13.95 25.38
N ARG A 680 12.31 14.70 25.40
CA ARG A 680 12.34 16.07 24.85
C ARG A 680 12.05 16.10 23.35
N ASN A 681 12.62 15.19 22.56
CA ASN A 681 12.32 15.01 21.14
C ASN A 681 10.84 14.65 20.92
N ARG A 682 10.27 13.76 21.74
CA ARG A 682 8.85 13.37 21.70
C ARG A 682 7.90 14.55 21.96
N PHE A 683 8.20 15.42 22.92
CA PHE A 683 7.42 16.64 23.16
C PHE A 683 7.55 17.65 22.02
N ALA A 684 8.75 17.82 21.44
CA ALA A 684 8.95 18.68 20.27
C ALA A 684 8.18 18.16 19.04
N LEU A 685 8.22 16.85 18.77
CA LEU A 685 7.50 16.19 17.69
C LEU A 685 5.99 16.36 17.82
N ALA A 686 5.43 16.17 19.02
CA ALA A 686 4.01 16.39 19.29
C ALA A 686 3.59 17.87 19.08
N GLY A 687 4.47 18.83 19.43
CA GLY A 687 4.26 20.25 19.15
C GLY A 687 4.30 20.59 17.66
N ALA A 688 5.24 20.00 16.92
CA ALA A 688 5.33 20.17 15.47
C ALA A 688 4.14 19.51 14.73
N GLU A 689 3.69 18.32 15.15
CA GLU A 689 2.49 17.69 14.58
C GLU A 689 1.22 18.53 14.81
N ALA A 690 1.10 19.21 15.95
CA ALA A 690 0.01 20.16 16.21
C ALA A 690 0.08 21.37 15.26
N ARG A 691 1.27 21.96 15.06
CA ARG A 691 1.47 23.04 14.07
C ARG A 691 1.17 22.56 12.64
N ARG A 692 1.55 21.32 12.27
CA ARG A 692 1.24 20.74 10.94
C ARG A 692 -0.26 20.66 10.70
N ALA A 693 -1.04 20.33 11.72
CA ALA A 693 -2.50 20.34 11.61
C ALA A 693 -3.04 21.76 11.38
N GLU A 694 -2.56 22.75 12.12
CA GLU A 694 -3.01 24.14 11.99
C GLU A 694 -2.61 24.78 10.65
N ALA A 695 -1.32 24.68 10.27
CA ALA A 695 -0.80 25.19 9.00
C ALA A 695 -1.50 24.52 7.80
N ARG A 696 -1.80 23.22 7.89
CA ARG A 696 -2.61 22.52 6.90
C ARG A 696 -4.02 23.11 6.80
N THR A 697 -4.72 23.31 7.91
CA THR A 697 -6.06 23.91 7.89
C THR A 697 -6.04 25.35 7.36
N ARG A 698 -4.99 26.13 7.63
CA ARG A 698 -4.79 27.46 7.03
C ARG A 698 -4.54 27.38 5.52
N THR A 699 -3.74 26.41 5.06
CA THR A 699 -3.47 26.16 3.63
C THR A 699 -4.75 25.72 2.88
N GLU A 700 -5.49 24.77 3.43
CA GLU A 700 -6.77 24.30 2.86
C GLU A 700 -7.79 25.46 2.80
N ALA A 701 -7.89 26.28 3.85
CA ALA A 701 -8.77 27.45 3.89
C ALA A 701 -8.29 28.66 3.06
N ALA A 702 -7.04 28.70 2.60
CA ALA A 702 -6.56 29.66 1.60
C ALA A 702 -6.89 29.18 0.18
N LEU A 703 -6.58 27.91 -0.11
CA LEU A 703 -6.87 27.28 -1.41
C LEU A 703 -8.37 27.27 -1.73
N ASP A 704 -9.24 27.01 -0.76
CA ASP A 704 -10.69 27.10 -0.94
C ASP A 704 -11.14 28.54 -1.29
N ARG A 705 -10.50 29.58 -0.72
CA ARG A 705 -10.80 30.99 -1.06
C ARG A 705 -10.32 31.36 -2.46
N LEU A 706 -9.17 30.84 -2.89
CA LEU A 706 -8.64 31.04 -4.24
C LEU A 706 -9.56 30.41 -5.30
N HIS A 707 -9.92 29.12 -5.15
CA HIS A 707 -10.88 28.45 -6.04
C HIS A 707 -12.25 29.14 -6.11
N ASP A 708 -12.73 29.69 -4.99
CA ASP A 708 -13.99 30.43 -4.95
C ASP A 708 -13.88 31.81 -5.63
N SER A 709 -12.66 32.34 -5.82
CA SER A 709 -12.36 33.50 -6.68
C SER A 709 -12.31 33.13 -8.16
N ASP A 710 -11.57 32.07 -8.53
CA ASP A 710 -11.49 31.54 -9.90
C ASP A 710 -12.88 31.31 -10.51
N ALA A 711 -13.76 30.66 -9.73
CA ALA A 711 -15.13 30.36 -10.13
C ALA A 711 -15.96 31.62 -10.41
N ARG A 712 -15.69 32.72 -9.67
CA ARG A 712 -16.35 34.02 -9.88
C ARG A 712 -15.79 34.72 -11.11
N LEU A 713 -14.47 34.76 -11.26
CA LEU A 713 -13.80 35.37 -12.42
C LEU A 713 -14.22 34.69 -13.73
N ALA A 714 -14.21 33.35 -13.79
CA ALA A 714 -14.71 32.59 -14.93
C ALA A 714 -16.18 32.91 -15.25
N ALA A 715 -17.06 32.96 -14.24
CA ALA A 715 -18.47 33.28 -14.39
C ALA A 715 -18.75 34.76 -14.74
N VAL A 716 -17.77 35.66 -14.59
CA VAL A 716 -17.86 37.05 -15.07
C VAL A 716 -17.27 37.19 -16.48
N ALA A 717 -16.18 36.49 -16.78
CA ALA A 717 -15.59 36.44 -18.12
C ALA A 717 -16.58 35.90 -19.17
N GLU A 718 -17.37 34.87 -18.84
CA GLU A 718 -18.45 34.37 -19.70
C GLU A 718 -19.49 35.46 -20.00
N LYS A 719 -19.92 36.20 -18.96
CA LYS A 719 -20.91 37.29 -19.08
C LYS A 719 -20.37 38.47 -19.90
N LEU A 720 -19.09 38.83 -19.74
CA LEU A 720 -18.43 39.82 -20.59
C LEU A 720 -18.36 39.36 -22.06
N GLY A 721 -18.05 38.08 -22.31
CA GLY A 721 -18.11 37.49 -23.65
C GLY A 721 -19.49 37.59 -24.29
N HIS A 722 -20.54 37.30 -23.50
CA HIS A 722 -21.94 37.41 -23.94
C HIS A 722 -22.33 38.87 -24.25
N LEU A 723 -22.05 39.81 -23.35
CA LEU A 723 -22.38 41.24 -23.52
C LEU A 723 -21.61 41.88 -24.68
N ASN A 724 -20.34 41.52 -24.90
CA ASN A 724 -19.54 41.94 -26.06
C ASN A 724 -20.17 41.48 -27.39
N SER A 725 -20.71 40.25 -27.43
CA SER A 725 -21.44 39.73 -28.59
C SER A 725 -22.73 40.53 -28.88
N ILE A 726 -23.53 40.81 -27.84
CA ILE A 726 -24.74 41.65 -27.96
C ILE A 726 -24.37 43.06 -28.44
N LEU A 727 -23.35 43.68 -27.85
CA LEU A 727 -22.88 45.02 -28.19
C LEU A 727 -22.45 45.12 -29.66
N ARG A 728 -21.64 44.16 -30.15
CA ARG A 728 -21.23 44.08 -31.57
C ARG A 728 -22.43 43.96 -32.51
N SER A 729 -23.42 43.15 -32.14
CA SER A 729 -24.66 42.98 -32.90
C SER A 729 -25.46 44.30 -32.97
N ALA A 730 -25.66 44.96 -31.82
CA ALA A 730 -26.41 46.21 -31.73
C ALA A 730 -25.73 47.40 -32.46
N VAL A 731 -24.40 47.45 -32.46
CA VAL A 731 -23.62 48.37 -33.31
C VAL A 731 -23.90 48.10 -34.79
N GLY A 732 -23.69 46.86 -35.24
CA GLY A 732 -23.87 46.48 -36.65
C GLY A 732 -25.32 46.59 -37.14
N GLU A 733 -26.33 46.52 -36.27
CA GLU A 733 -27.72 46.85 -36.59
C GLU A 733 -27.96 48.36 -36.73
N SER A 734 -27.47 49.16 -35.76
CA SER A 734 -27.63 50.62 -35.74
C SER A 734 -27.04 51.28 -37.00
N ASP A 735 -25.83 50.88 -37.39
CA ASP A 735 -25.11 51.49 -38.52
C ASP A 735 -25.79 51.17 -39.87
N ARG A 736 -26.42 49.99 -39.99
CA ARG A 736 -27.27 49.62 -41.14
C ARG A 736 -28.55 50.46 -41.20
N LEU A 737 -29.22 50.64 -40.06
CA LEU A 737 -30.45 51.45 -39.97
C LEU A 737 -30.18 52.93 -40.31
N ALA A 738 -29.07 53.50 -39.83
CA ALA A 738 -28.64 54.86 -40.18
C ALA A 738 -28.38 55.02 -41.68
N THR A 739 -27.76 54.01 -42.32
CA THR A 739 -27.52 53.99 -43.77
C THR A 739 -28.83 53.96 -44.59
N SER A 740 -29.85 53.24 -44.10
CA SER A 740 -31.19 53.24 -44.72
C SER A 740 -31.94 54.55 -44.51
N LEU A 741 -31.85 55.14 -43.31
CA LEU A 741 -32.51 56.41 -42.98
C LEU A 741 -32.09 57.54 -43.93
N ALA A 742 -30.78 57.71 -44.15
CA ALA A 742 -30.26 58.75 -45.03
C ALA A 742 -30.74 58.65 -46.50
N ARG A 743 -31.14 57.45 -46.95
CA ARG A 743 -31.73 57.24 -48.28
C ARG A 743 -33.20 57.67 -48.33
N ALA A 744 -33.97 57.39 -47.28
CA ALA A 744 -35.37 57.82 -47.17
C ALA A 744 -35.50 59.35 -47.06
N GLU A 745 -34.57 60.02 -46.38
CA GLU A 745 -34.55 61.49 -46.27
C GLU A 745 -34.36 62.18 -47.63
N ALA A 746 -33.45 61.67 -48.47
CA ALA A 746 -33.27 62.17 -49.83
C ALA A 746 -34.51 61.93 -50.74
N ASN A 747 -35.25 60.85 -50.51
CA ASN A 747 -36.45 60.53 -51.27
C ASN A 747 -37.60 61.52 -51.00
N VAL A 748 -37.84 61.87 -49.72
CA VAL A 748 -38.89 62.82 -49.32
C VAL A 748 -38.68 64.19 -49.97
N VAL A 749 -37.46 64.74 -49.91
CA VAL A 749 -37.13 66.04 -50.51
C VAL A 749 -37.41 66.07 -52.02
N THR A 750 -37.22 64.94 -52.71
CA THR A 750 -37.44 64.82 -54.15
C THR A 750 -38.93 64.89 -54.53
N GLU A 751 -39.80 64.20 -53.78
CA GLU A 751 -41.25 64.22 -54.02
C GLU A 751 -41.90 65.55 -53.58
N GLU A 752 -41.40 66.19 -52.51
CA GLU A 752 -41.90 67.51 -52.06
C GLU A 752 -41.68 68.61 -53.10
N GLN A 753 -40.53 68.62 -53.77
CA GLN A 753 -40.25 69.53 -54.88
C GLN A 753 -41.19 69.30 -56.08
N ALA A 754 -41.51 68.03 -56.37
CA ALA A 754 -42.45 67.68 -57.43
C ALA A 754 -43.88 68.16 -57.13
N LEU A 755 -44.33 68.10 -55.87
CA LEU A 755 -45.63 68.64 -55.44
C LEU A 755 -45.71 70.17 -55.60
N ALA A 756 -44.69 70.89 -55.13
CA ALA A 756 -44.68 72.36 -55.20
C ALA A 756 -44.80 72.89 -56.64
N ALA A 757 -44.09 72.27 -57.58
CA ALA A 757 -44.09 72.66 -59.00
C ALA A 757 -45.45 72.49 -59.70
N VAL A 758 -46.30 71.58 -59.22
CA VAL A 758 -47.65 71.36 -59.76
C VAL A 758 -48.67 72.29 -59.10
N ALA A 759 -48.58 72.51 -57.78
CA ALA A 759 -49.49 73.38 -57.04
C ALA A 759 -49.47 74.84 -57.54
N ALA A 760 -48.29 75.39 -57.84
CA ALA A 760 -48.14 76.76 -58.34
C ALA A 760 -48.88 77.02 -59.67
N ARG A 761 -49.05 75.98 -60.51
CA ARG A 761 -49.75 76.09 -61.80
C ARG A 761 -51.27 76.14 -61.67
N LEU A 762 -51.82 75.65 -60.56
CA LEU A 762 -53.27 75.67 -60.31
C LEU A 762 -53.74 77.06 -59.86
N ALA A 763 -52.98 77.72 -58.98
CA ALA A 763 -53.35 79.04 -58.45
C ALA A 763 -53.43 80.13 -59.54
N ALA A 764 -52.44 80.17 -60.43
CA ALA A 764 -52.37 81.15 -61.53
C ALA A 764 -53.53 81.06 -62.55
N ALA A 765 -54.38 80.03 -62.47
CA ALA A 765 -55.53 79.83 -63.37
C ALA A 765 -56.86 80.41 -62.84
N GLN A 766 -56.88 81.07 -61.67
CA GLN A 766 -58.13 81.37 -60.95
C GLN A 766 -58.60 82.85 -60.96
N GLU A 767 -57.83 83.81 -61.50
CA GLU A 767 -57.95 85.24 -61.10
C GLU A 767 -58.43 86.28 -62.17
N ALA A 768 -58.97 85.90 -63.34
CA ALA A 768 -59.14 86.83 -64.51
C ALA A 768 -60.60 87.21 -64.96
N PRO A 769 -60.96 88.51 -65.18
CA PRO A 769 -62.23 89.01 -65.81
C PRO A 769 -62.18 89.27 -67.36
N ALA A 770 -63.28 89.74 -68.02
CA ALA A 770 -63.41 89.96 -69.50
C ALA A 770 -64.61 90.89 -69.96
N GLU A 771 -64.58 91.54 -71.16
CA GLU A 771 -65.70 92.19 -71.97
C GLU A 771 -65.24 92.85 -73.35
N GLU A 772 -66.13 93.43 -74.21
CA GLU A 772 -66.08 93.43 -75.73
C GLU A 772 -65.27 94.53 -76.56
N GLU A 773 -64.92 94.56 -77.90
CA GLU A 773 -65.31 94.07 -79.30
C GLU A 773 -64.98 95.12 -80.42
N PRO A 774 -63.70 95.25 -80.86
CA PRO A 774 -63.30 95.78 -82.17
C PRO A 774 -62.31 94.94 -83.05
N SER A 775 -62.56 94.87 -84.37
CA SER A 775 -61.66 94.74 -85.56
C SER A 775 -60.25 94.08 -85.45
N THR A 776 -59.97 93.08 -86.30
CA THR A 776 -58.80 92.16 -86.23
C THR A 776 -57.56 92.47 -87.08
N GLU A 777 -57.59 93.35 -88.08
CA GLU A 777 -56.53 93.37 -89.12
C GLU A 777 -55.11 93.69 -88.58
N GLN A 778 -55.00 94.64 -87.63
CA GLN A 778 -53.73 95.04 -87.05
C GLN A 778 -53.16 93.99 -86.06
N ARG A 779 -54.02 93.09 -85.55
CA ARG A 779 -53.62 91.92 -84.73
C ARG A 779 -52.67 91.01 -85.49
N ASP A 780 -53.02 90.65 -86.73
CA ASP A 780 -52.44 89.50 -87.40
C ASP A 780 -51.00 89.75 -87.87
N ALA A 781 -50.69 91.00 -88.22
CA ALA A 781 -49.31 91.42 -88.50
C ALA A 781 -48.41 91.35 -87.25
N LEU A 782 -48.88 91.88 -86.12
CA LEU A 782 -48.12 91.88 -84.87
C LEU A 782 -48.05 90.49 -84.23
N ALA A 783 -49.10 89.69 -84.34
CA ALA A 783 -49.14 88.29 -83.90
C ALA A 783 -48.13 87.42 -84.67
N LEU A 784 -47.94 87.65 -85.99
CA LEU A 784 -46.90 86.97 -86.76
C LEU A 784 -45.49 87.36 -86.28
N ALA A 785 -45.23 88.65 -86.03
CA ALA A 785 -43.95 89.12 -85.49
C ALA A 785 -43.66 88.52 -84.10
N ALA A 786 -44.64 88.53 -83.20
CA ALA A 786 -44.54 87.90 -81.88
C ALA A 786 -44.37 86.38 -81.96
N SER A 787 -44.98 85.71 -82.95
CA SER A 787 -44.82 84.26 -83.19
C SER A 787 -43.39 83.91 -83.61
N LEU A 788 -42.80 84.67 -84.55
CA LEU A 788 -41.40 84.48 -84.96
C LEU A 788 -40.43 84.74 -83.81
N ALA A 789 -40.67 85.78 -83.00
CA ALA A 789 -39.84 86.07 -81.83
C ALA A 789 -40.00 85.02 -80.70
N ARG A 790 -41.19 84.44 -80.52
CA ARG A 790 -41.41 83.27 -79.65
C ARG A 790 -40.62 82.05 -80.11
N SER A 791 -40.55 81.77 -81.41
CA SER A 791 -39.70 80.69 -81.93
C SER A 791 -38.23 80.96 -81.57
N ALA A 792 -37.73 82.17 -81.80
CA ALA A 792 -36.35 82.54 -81.49
C ALA A 792 -36.00 82.51 -79.99
N GLU A 793 -36.96 82.76 -79.08
CA GLU A 793 -36.80 82.52 -77.64
C GLU A 793 -36.79 81.02 -77.32
N MET A 794 -37.75 80.26 -77.87
CA MET A 794 -37.85 78.82 -77.66
C MET A 794 -36.62 78.05 -78.17
N ASP A 795 -36.11 78.39 -79.35
CA ASP A 795 -34.91 77.79 -79.94
C ASP A 795 -33.65 78.13 -79.13
N ALA A 796 -33.50 79.37 -78.67
CA ALA A 796 -32.41 79.77 -77.77
C ALA A 796 -32.51 79.04 -76.41
N ARG A 797 -33.71 78.87 -75.87
CA ARG A 797 -33.99 78.20 -74.60
C ARG A 797 -33.76 76.69 -74.66
N LEU A 798 -34.14 76.05 -75.77
CA LEU A 798 -33.83 74.63 -76.04
C LEU A 798 -32.33 74.44 -76.22
N SER A 799 -31.65 75.34 -76.93
CA SER A 799 -30.19 75.31 -77.08
C SER A 799 -29.47 75.45 -75.74
N LEU A 800 -29.92 76.38 -74.87
CA LEU A 800 -29.38 76.54 -73.51
C LEU A 800 -29.59 75.28 -72.66
N ARG A 801 -30.84 74.78 -72.58
CA ARG A 801 -31.15 73.56 -71.81
C ARG A 801 -30.33 72.37 -72.30
N SER A 802 -30.16 72.21 -73.61
CA SER A 802 -29.34 71.12 -74.17
C SER A 802 -27.89 71.20 -73.69
N THR A 803 -27.29 72.39 -73.63
CA THR A 803 -25.94 72.57 -73.04
C THR A 803 -25.90 72.36 -71.53
N GLU A 804 -26.94 72.73 -70.78
CA GLU A 804 -27.04 72.49 -69.32
C GLU A 804 -27.21 71.00 -68.98
N GLU A 805 -27.97 70.25 -69.80
CA GLU A 805 -28.10 68.79 -69.71
C GLU A 805 -26.77 68.09 -70.08
N GLN A 806 -26.06 68.57 -71.12
CA GLN A 806 -24.72 68.09 -71.48
C GLN A 806 -23.70 68.34 -70.35
N LEU A 807 -23.67 69.54 -69.77
CA LEU A 807 -22.81 69.86 -68.62
C LEU A 807 -23.07 68.88 -67.46
N THR A 808 -24.34 68.63 -67.15
CA THR A 808 -24.76 67.71 -66.08
C THR A 808 -24.29 66.28 -66.36
N ALA A 809 -24.40 65.79 -67.59
CA ALA A 809 -23.95 64.45 -67.97
C ALA A 809 -22.41 64.31 -67.90
N THR A 810 -21.68 65.29 -68.43
CA THR A 810 -20.21 65.35 -68.42
C THR A 810 -19.66 65.48 -67.00
N SER A 811 -20.35 66.20 -66.10
CA SER A 811 -19.94 66.40 -64.70
C SER A 811 -20.04 65.10 -63.90
N ASN A 812 -21.15 64.37 -64.05
CA ASN A 812 -21.30 63.03 -63.49
C ASN A 812 -20.25 62.04 -64.04
N ARG A 813 -19.82 62.20 -65.30
CA ARG A 813 -18.75 61.39 -65.91
C ARG A 813 -17.38 61.65 -65.30
N ALA A 814 -16.99 62.91 -65.08
CA ALA A 814 -15.75 63.26 -64.39
C ALA A 814 -15.73 62.71 -62.96
N LEU A 815 -16.78 62.97 -62.18
CA LEU A 815 -16.94 62.51 -60.79
C LEU A 815 -16.87 60.98 -60.67
N SER A 816 -17.38 60.24 -61.66
CA SER A 816 -17.33 58.79 -61.73
C SER A 816 -15.90 58.25 -61.95
N LEU A 817 -15.15 58.87 -62.88
CA LEU A 817 -13.75 58.51 -63.16
C LEU A 817 -12.84 58.76 -61.94
N GLU A 818 -13.03 59.87 -61.23
CA GLU A 818 -12.28 60.22 -60.01
C GLU A 818 -12.55 59.21 -58.87
N ARG A 819 -13.82 58.84 -58.66
CA ARG A 819 -14.20 57.82 -57.68
C ARG A 819 -13.57 56.47 -58.02
N ALA A 820 -13.58 56.07 -59.30
CA ALA A 820 -12.97 54.82 -59.76
C ALA A 820 -11.46 54.79 -59.50
N ALA A 821 -10.73 55.87 -59.81
CA ALA A 821 -9.30 56.00 -59.53
C ALA A 821 -8.99 55.89 -58.03
N ALA A 822 -9.77 56.56 -57.19
CA ALA A 822 -9.62 56.51 -55.73
C ALA A 822 -9.87 55.12 -55.14
N THR A 823 -10.86 54.36 -55.66
CA THR A 823 -11.10 52.97 -55.22
C THR A 823 -10.00 52.02 -55.65
N GLU A 824 -9.51 52.14 -56.88
CA GLU A 824 -8.42 51.32 -57.43
C GLU A 824 -7.10 51.54 -56.66
N ARG A 825 -6.76 52.79 -56.33
CA ARG A 825 -5.57 53.14 -55.54
C ARG A 825 -5.59 52.45 -54.15
N ARG A 826 -6.70 52.53 -53.41
CA ARG A 826 -6.85 51.85 -52.11
C ARG A 826 -6.76 50.33 -52.22
N ALA A 827 -7.40 49.73 -53.23
CA ALA A 827 -7.36 48.29 -53.42
C ALA A 827 -5.93 47.76 -53.70
N ARG A 828 -5.11 48.54 -54.43
CA ARG A 828 -3.68 48.27 -54.65
C ARG A 828 -2.88 48.36 -53.35
N GLU A 829 -3.10 49.40 -52.54
CA GLU A 829 -2.44 49.58 -51.23
C GLU A 829 -2.75 48.41 -50.28
N GLU A 830 -4.03 48.03 -50.16
CA GLU A 830 -4.48 46.89 -49.35
C GLU A 830 -3.94 45.54 -49.87
N ALA A 831 -3.80 45.37 -51.20
CA ALA A 831 -3.19 44.18 -51.77
C ALA A 831 -1.68 44.11 -51.45
N ALA A 832 -0.95 45.21 -51.59
CA ALA A 832 0.48 45.30 -51.32
C ALA A 832 0.81 45.02 -49.83
N GLU A 833 0.07 45.61 -48.89
CA GLU A 833 0.29 45.38 -47.45
C GLU A 833 -0.08 43.95 -47.04
N ARG A 834 -1.12 43.33 -47.64
CA ARG A 834 -1.41 41.90 -47.45
C ARG A 834 -0.29 41.00 -47.97
N ALA A 835 0.25 41.28 -49.16
CA ALA A 835 1.39 40.55 -49.73
C ALA A 835 2.65 40.69 -48.87
N ARG A 836 2.95 41.90 -48.38
CA ARG A 836 4.06 42.18 -47.45
C ARG A 836 3.93 41.38 -46.16
N ARG A 837 2.74 41.35 -45.53
CA ARG A 837 2.48 40.57 -44.31
C ARG A 837 2.66 39.07 -44.53
N ARG A 838 2.16 38.51 -45.63
CA ARG A 838 2.39 37.10 -46.00
C ARG A 838 3.88 36.79 -46.16
N ARG A 839 4.64 37.65 -46.88
CA ARG A 839 6.08 37.47 -47.10
C ARG A 839 6.88 37.44 -45.79
N ILE A 840 6.57 38.34 -44.85
CA ILE A 840 7.19 38.37 -43.51
C ILE A 840 6.82 37.11 -42.71
N GLN A 841 5.58 36.64 -42.79
CA GLN A 841 5.15 35.40 -42.11
C GLN A 841 5.80 34.15 -42.72
N ALA A 842 5.97 34.08 -44.04
CA ALA A 842 6.68 33.00 -44.73
C ALA A 842 8.16 32.98 -44.33
N GLN A 843 8.83 34.14 -44.28
CA GLN A 843 10.22 34.26 -43.81
C GLN A 843 10.37 33.80 -42.36
N ARG A 844 9.43 34.16 -41.47
CA ARG A 844 9.41 33.68 -40.08
C ARG A 844 9.21 32.16 -39.99
N ALA A 845 8.30 31.59 -40.77
CA ALA A 845 8.08 30.14 -40.82
C ALA A 845 9.32 29.37 -41.30
N ALA A 846 9.98 29.85 -42.35
CA ALA A 846 11.23 29.28 -42.85
C ALA A 846 12.37 29.37 -41.83
N ALA A 847 12.51 30.50 -41.13
CA ALA A 847 13.51 30.67 -40.08
C ALA A 847 13.27 29.73 -38.89
N VAL A 848 12.01 29.53 -38.47
CA VAL A 848 11.66 28.55 -37.43
C VAL A 848 11.96 27.11 -37.90
N SER A 849 11.65 26.75 -39.15
CA SER A 849 12.00 25.43 -39.70
C SER A 849 13.50 25.15 -39.62
N ALA A 850 14.34 26.07 -40.12
CA ALA A 850 15.79 25.92 -40.10
C ALA A 850 16.37 25.86 -38.67
N ALA A 851 15.83 26.64 -37.73
CA ALA A 851 16.24 26.58 -36.32
C ALA A 851 15.85 25.25 -35.66
N VAL A 852 14.65 24.74 -35.96
CA VAL A 852 14.17 23.45 -35.46
C VAL A 852 14.96 22.28 -36.06
N GLU A 853 15.25 22.30 -37.37
CA GLU A 853 16.09 21.29 -38.02
C GLU A 853 17.51 21.25 -37.44
N LEU A 854 18.06 22.40 -37.03
CA LEU A 854 19.33 22.47 -36.30
C LEU A 854 19.21 21.89 -34.88
N ALA A 855 18.16 22.26 -34.13
CA ALA A 855 17.93 21.76 -32.78
C ALA A 855 17.68 20.25 -32.73
N ILE A 856 16.96 19.69 -33.72
CA ILE A 856 16.70 18.26 -33.85
C ILE A 856 18.02 17.47 -33.98
N ARG A 857 18.99 17.96 -34.76
CA ARG A 857 20.31 17.29 -34.89
C ARG A 857 21.05 17.18 -33.55
N PHE A 858 20.99 18.21 -32.70
CA PHE A 858 21.61 18.13 -31.38
C PHE A 858 20.83 17.24 -30.42
N ILE A 859 19.49 17.34 -30.40
CA ILE A 859 18.69 16.56 -29.44
C ILE A 859 18.61 15.07 -29.80
N ASP A 860 18.70 14.68 -31.08
CA ASP A 860 18.81 13.26 -31.46
C ASP A 860 20.13 12.64 -30.93
N VAL A 861 21.25 13.38 -30.94
CA VAL A 861 22.50 12.95 -30.30
C VAL A 861 22.34 12.85 -28.78
N SER A 862 21.71 13.84 -28.14
CA SER A 862 21.44 13.80 -26.70
C SER A 862 20.52 12.64 -26.29
N VAL A 863 19.52 12.29 -27.12
CA VAL A 863 18.61 11.16 -26.86
C VAL A 863 19.34 9.82 -26.94
N GLU A 864 20.19 9.60 -27.95
CA GLU A 864 20.95 8.34 -28.03
C GLU A 864 22.06 8.24 -26.96
N LEU A 865 22.65 9.36 -26.51
CA LEU A 865 23.55 9.37 -25.35
C LEU A 865 22.81 9.03 -24.04
N ALA A 866 21.69 9.67 -23.75
CA ALA A 866 20.88 9.37 -22.55
C ALA A 866 20.27 7.96 -22.60
N ARG A 867 20.02 7.43 -23.79
CA ARG A 867 19.64 6.02 -24.00
C ARG A 867 20.79 5.09 -23.63
N HIS A 868 22.01 5.35 -24.09
CA HIS A 868 23.16 4.51 -23.76
C HIS A 868 23.49 4.56 -22.26
N GLU A 869 23.40 5.74 -21.63
CA GLU A 869 23.50 5.93 -20.18
C GLU A 869 22.46 5.10 -19.42
N ARG A 870 21.19 5.14 -19.86
CA ARG A 870 20.11 4.32 -19.33
C ARG A 870 20.40 2.82 -19.48
N ASP A 871 20.78 2.38 -20.67
CA ASP A 871 21.01 0.97 -20.98
C ASP A 871 22.17 0.41 -20.13
N LEU A 872 23.27 1.18 -19.96
CA LEU A 872 24.36 0.85 -19.03
C LEU A 872 23.90 0.82 -17.56
N ALA A 873 23.06 1.76 -17.13
CA ALA A 873 22.54 1.77 -15.76
C ALA A 873 21.58 0.60 -15.48
N GLU A 874 20.89 0.11 -16.51
CA GLU A 874 19.99 -1.05 -16.45
C GLU A 874 20.81 -2.36 -16.36
N GLU A 875 21.82 -2.53 -17.22
CA GLU A 875 22.79 -3.64 -17.14
C GLU A 875 23.51 -3.69 -15.78
N ASN A 876 23.96 -2.54 -15.26
CA ASN A 876 24.59 -2.44 -13.94
C ASN A 876 23.64 -2.89 -12.82
N ARG A 877 22.35 -2.52 -12.86
CA ARG A 877 21.40 -2.96 -11.83
C ARG A 877 21.16 -4.46 -11.92
N GLU A 878 20.95 -5.01 -13.12
CA GLU A 878 20.75 -6.46 -13.31
C GLU A 878 21.95 -7.30 -12.86
N GLU A 879 23.19 -6.79 -12.98
CA GLU A 879 24.37 -7.42 -12.43
C GLU A 879 24.34 -7.48 -10.89
N ARG A 880 23.97 -6.37 -10.22
CA ARG A 880 23.88 -6.32 -8.74
C ARG A 880 22.72 -7.16 -8.22
N ASP A 881 21.57 -7.12 -8.89
CA ASP A 881 20.39 -7.94 -8.56
C ASP A 881 20.74 -9.45 -8.63
N ARG A 882 21.52 -9.86 -9.64
CA ARG A 882 22.00 -11.24 -9.80
C ARG A 882 23.01 -11.64 -8.72
N ALA A 883 24.02 -10.80 -8.46
CA ALA A 883 25.01 -11.05 -7.42
C ALA A 883 24.38 -11.10 -6.01
N LEU A 884 23.33 -10.31 -5.76
CA LEU A 884 22.56 -10.33 -4.52
C LEU A 884 21.80 -11.66 -4.37
N LEU A 885 21.19 -12.16 -5.45
CA LEU A 885 20.51 -13.47 -5.46
C LEU A 885 21.48 -14.63 -5.21
N GLU A 886 22.63 -14.63 -5.89
CA GLU A 886 23.68 -15.65 -5.72
C GLU A 886 24.29 -15.64 -4.30
N THR A 887 24.49 -14.46 -3.72
CA THR A 887 24.99 -14.35 -2.33
C THR A 887 23.91 -14.82 -1.32
N ARG A 888 22.64 -14.50 -1.56
CA ARG A 888 21.51 -14.96 -0.73
C ARG A 888 21.34 -16.49 -0.75
N THR A 889 21.35 -17.12 -1.93
CA THR A 889 21.24 -18.59 -2.01
C THR A 889 22.42 -19.30 -1.35
N THR A 890 23.63 -18.73 -1.45
CA THR A 890 24.83 -19.23 -0.75
C THR A 890 24.66 -19.12 0.77
N ASN A 891 24.20 -17.98 1.28
CA ASN A 891 23.90 -17.77 2.69
C ASN A 891 22.82 -18.74 3.21
N ASP A 892 21.76 -18.97 2.43
CA ASP A 892 20.70 -19.93 2.76
C ASP A 892 21.23 -21.38 2.85
N THR A 893 22.18 -21.78 2.00
CA THR A 893 22.80 -23.11 2.11
C THR A 893 23.71 -23.23 3.33
N LEU A 894 24.53 -22.22 3.62
CA LEU A 894 25.39 -22.20 4.81
C LEU A 894 24.58 -22.17 6.11
N ALA A 895 23.43 -21.47 6.12
CA ALA A 895 22.52 -21.47 7.26
C ALA A 895 21.87 -22.83 7.52
N ARG A 896 21.60 -23.63 6.47
CA ARG A 896 21.11 -25.02 6.61
C ARG A 896 22.21 -25.95 7.10
N GLU A 897 23.42 -25.88 6.53
CA GLU A 897 24.57 -26.67 7.02
C GLU A 897 24.86 -26.35 8.50
N LEU A 898 24.80 -25.08 8.90
CA LEU A 898 24.97 -24.66 10.29
C LEU A 898 23.89 -25.23 11.23
N ALA A 899 22.63 -25.30 10.77
CA ALA A 899 21.55 -25.90 11.54
C ALA A 899 21.73 -27.43 11.68
N GLU A 900 22.02 -28.14 10.59
CA GLU A 900 22.26 -29.59 10.59
C GLU A 900 23.47 -29.97 11.47
N LEU A 901 24.55 -29.21 11.42
CA LEU A 901 25.71 -29.37 12.30
C LEU A 901 25.38 -29.08 13.77
N THR A 902 24.52 -28.10 14.06
CA THR A 902 24.09 -27.77 15.43
C THR A 902 23.22 -28.89 16.01
N ASP A 903 22.29 -29.43 15.21
CA ASP A 903 21.44 -30.56 15.61
C ASP A 903 22.23 -31.86 15.78
N SER A 904 23.32 -32.08 15.01
CA SER A 904 24.24 -33.18 15.29
C SER A 904 24.96 -32.96 16.60
N VAL A 905 25.62 -31.80 16.80
CA VAL A 905 26.36 -31.53 18.04
C VAL A 905 25.50 -31.73 19.29
N HIS A 906 24.26 -31.24 19.32
CA HIS A 906 23.34 -31.49 20.46
C HIS A 906 22.97 -32.98 20.63
N ARG A 907 22.76 -33.72 19.53
CA ARG A 907 22.48 -35.17 19.56
C ARG A 907 23.67 -35.96 20.11
N ASP A 908 24.87 -35.57 19.71
CA ASP A 908 26.11 -36.23 20.05
C ASP A 908 26.54 -35.86 21.48
N GLU A 909 26.23 -34.64 21.95
CA GLU A 909 26.33 -34.23 23.37
C GLU A 909 25.37 -35.05 24.26
N LEU A 910 24.13 -35.28 23.81
CA LEU A 910 23.18 -36.18 24.49
C LEU A 910 23.68 -37.64 24.50
N ALA A 911 24.31 -38.12 23.44
CA ALA A 911 24.92 -39.44 23.39
C ALA A 911 26.11 -39.56 24.36
N ARG A 912 27.01 -38.56 24.40
CA ARG A 912 28.12 -38.51 25.37
C ARG A 912 27.62 -38.38 26.81
N ALA A 913 26.53 -37.67 27.08
CA ALA A 913 25.90 -37.64 28.40
C ALA A 913 25.39 -39.04 28.82
N GLN A 914 24.74 -39.77 27.92
CA GLN A 914 24.34 -41.16 28.16
C GLN A 914 25.54 -42.09 28.35
N GLN A 915 26.63 -41.91 27.59
CA GLN A 915 27.82 -42.74 27.71
C GLN A 915 28.63 -42.45 28.97
N ARG A 916 28.70 -41.19 29.42
CA ARG A 916 29.23 -40.82 30.74
C ARG A 916 28.41 -41.45 31.86
N ALA A 917 27.09 -41.34 31.83
CA ALA A 917 26.21 -42.04 32.79
C ALA A 917 26.36 -43.58 32.73
N ARG A 918 26.82 -44.14 31.60
CA ARG A 918 27.09 -45.58 31.44
C ARG A 918 28.45 -46.00 32.00
N ILE A 919 29.45 -45.11 31.93
CA ILE A 919 30.75 -45.22 32.59
C ILE A 919 30.56 -45.09 34.11
N GLU A 920 29.84 -44.07 34.56
CA GLU A 920 29.42 -43.88 35.96
C GLU A 920 28.64 -45.10 36.50
N ALA A 921 27.75 -45.69 35.68
CA ALA A 921 27.05 -46.94 36.00
C ALA A 921 27.88 -48.23 35.79
N LEU A 922 29.15 -48.15 35.38
CA LEU A 922 30.16 -49.22 35.44
C LEU A 922 31.06 -49.02 36.67
N GLU A 923 31.45 -47.78 36.95
CA GLU A 923 32.24 -47.36 38.11
C GLU A 923 31.47 -47.62 39.43
N THR A 924 30.23 -47.15 39.51
CA THR A 924 29.29 -47.48 40.61
C THR A 924 29.12 -48.99 40.75
N ARG A 925 29.06 -49.73 39.63
CA ARG A 925 28.92 -51.20 39.64
C ARG A 925 30.19 -51.92 40.10
N SER A 926 31.38 -51.35 39.88
CA SER A 926 32.63 -51.82 40.48
C SER A 926 32.57 -51.66 42.01
N ILE A 927 32.05 -50.54 42.49
CA ILE A 927 31.90 -50.26 43.92
C ILE A 927 30.82 -51.19 44.54
N GLU A 928 29.69 -51.41 43.85
CA GLU A 928 28.57 -52.23 44.33
C GLU A 928 28.79 -53.75 44.20
N GLU A 929 29.13 -54.28 43.01
CA GLU A 929 29.33 -55.73 42.81
C GLU A 929 30.68 -56.22 43.38
N LEU A 930 31.74 -55.42 43.26
CA LEU A 930 33.11 -55.84 43.53
C LEU A 930 33.72 -55.19 44.79
N GLY A 931 33.22 -54.04 45.25
CA GLY A 931 33.78 -53.31 46.39
C GLY A 931 35.12 -52.63 46.08
N ILE A 932 35.41 -52.35 44.80
CA ILE A 932 36.69 -51.84 44.32
C ILE A 932 36.45 -50.48 43.62
N THR A 933 37.26 -49.47 43.93
CA THR A 933 37.19 -48.17 43.25
C THR A 933 37.71 -48.26 41.81
N PRO A 934 37.22 -47.43 40.87
CA PRO A 934 37.55 -47.55 39.44
C PRO A 934 39.05 -47.58 39.14
N ASP A 935 39.83 -46.69 39.77
CA ASP A 935 41.28 -46.59 39.56
C ASP A 935 42.00 -47.89 39.96
N VAL A 936 41.57 -48.51 41.07
CA VAL A 936 42.14 -49.77 41.57
C VAL A 936 41.66 -50.95 40.73
N LEU A 937 40.43 -50.92 40.23
CA LEU A 937 39.92 -51.95 39.30
C LEU A 937 40.78 -51.98 38.02
N VAL A 938 41.10 -50.81 37.46
CA VAL A 938 41.93 -50.72 36.24
C VAL A 938 43.41 -51.04 36.56
N ALA A 939 43.94 -50.58 37.69
CA ALA A 939 45.34 -50.81 38.06
C ALA A 939 45.67 -52.28 38.42
N ASP A 940 44.77 -53.00 39.10
CA ASP A 940 45.01 -54.39 39.57
C ASP A 940 44.40 -55.46 38.65
N PHE A 941 43.40 -55.09 37.84
CA PHE A 941 42.61 -56.03 37.01
C PHE A 941 42.45 -55.59 35.55
N GLY A 942 43.02 -54.46 35.12
CA GLY A 942 42.97 -53.97 33.73
C GLY A 942 43.59 -54.91 32.70
N PRO A 943 43.35 -54.66 31.39
CA PRO A 943 43.83 -55.53 30.30
C PRO A 943 45.37 -55.60 30.20
N ASP A 944 46.09 -54.60 30.68
CA ASP A 944 47.56 -54.60 30.71
C ASP A 944 48.14 -55.40 31.88
N VAL A 945 47.31 -55.85 32.84
CA VAL A 945 47.74 -56.59 34.03
C VAL A 945 47.75 -58.10 33.78
N PRO A 946 48.87 -58.82 33.98
CA PRO A 946 48.94 -60.26 33.80
C PRO A 946 47.93 -61.03 34.66
N VAL A 947 47.34 -62.08 34.08
CA VAL A 947 46.33 -62.92 34.73
C VAL A 947 46.99 -64.06 35.53
N PRO A 948 46.74 -64.20 36.84
CA PRO A 948 47.32 -65.26 37.66
C PRO A 948 46.88 -66.68 37.26
N VAL A 949 47.77 -67.67 37.45
CA VAL A 949 47.51 -69.08 37.14
C VAL A 949 47.25 -69.89 38.43
N PRO A 950 46.11 -70.60 38.57
CA PRO A 950 45.81 -71.43 39.75
C PRO A 950 46.73 -72.66 39.88
N ALA A 951 47.11 -72.98 41.11
CA ALA A 951 48.15 -73.96 41.43
C ALA A 951 47.76 -75.46 41.37
N GLU A 952 46.67 -75.84 40.69
CA GLU A 952 46.13 -77.23 40.70
C GLU A 952 46.36 -78.05 39.41
N GLU A 953 46.96 -77.50 38.34
CA GLU A 953 47.29 -78.29 37.12
C GLU A 953 48.65 -79.02 37.18
N SER A 954 49.24 -79.19 38.36
CA SER A 954 50.34 -80.14 38.62
C SER A 954 49.92 -81.21 39.62
N GLY A 955 49.91 -82.47 39.19
CA GLY A 955 49.38 -83.61 39.96
C GLY A 955 50.26 -84.10 41.14
N ASP A 956 51.08 -83.23 41.73
CA ASP A 956 52.00 -83.56 42.81
C ASP A 956 51.61 -82.83 44.12
N LYS A 957 51.32 -83.61 45.17
CA LYS A 957 50.83 -83.13 46.47
C LYS A 957 51.85 -82.32 47.29
N TRP A 958 53.04 -82.09 46.77
CA TRP A 958 54.11 -81.32 47.41
C TRP A 958 54.49 -80.01 46.70
N ALA A 959 53.80 -79.65 45.61
CA ALA A 959 54.11 -78.45 44.81
C ALA A 959 54.08 -77.13 45.61
N ALA A 960 53.20 -77.04 46.63
CA ALA A 960 53.02 -75.85 47.48
C ALA A 960 54.24 -75.49 48.38
N LEU A 961 55.36 -76.23 48.29
CA LEU A 961 56.61 -75.96 49.02
C LEU A 961 57.77 -75.50 48.11
N ARG A 962 57.48 -75.13 46.85
CA ARG A 962 58.49 -74.60 45.90
C ARG A 962 57.95 -73.45 45.04
N THR A 963 57.62 -72.34 45.66
CA THR A 963 57.47 -71.06 44.95
C THR A 963 58.85 -70.42 44.77
N PRO A 964 59.29 -70.07 43.55
CA PRO A 964 60.49 -69.26 43.37
C PRO A 964 60.21 -67.84 43.86
N VAL A 965 61.14 -67.31 44.65
CA VAL A 965 61.19 -65.90 45.03
C VAL A 965 62.36 -65.23 44.31
N ASP A 966 62.26 -63.93 44.09
CA ASP A 966 63.39 -63.09 43.68
C ASP A 966 64.37 -62.87 44.85
N ASP A 967 65.50 -62.19 44.57
CA ASP A 967 66.58 -61.96 45.55
C ASP A 967 66.13 -61.09 46.75
N ASP A 968 65.02 -60.35 46.63
CA ASP A 968 64.39 -59.57 47.71
C ASP A 968 63.30 -60.36 48.48
N GLY A 969 62.99 -61.59 48.06
CA GLY A 969 62.06 -62.50 48.75
C GLY A 969 60.60 -62.43 48.29
N THR A 970 60.33 -61.77 47.16
CA THR A 970 58.98 -61.60 46.60
C THR A 970 58.61 -62.79 45.70
N PRO A 971 57.37 -63.34 45.75
CA PRO A 971 56.97 -64.45 44.88
C PRO A 971 56.85 -64.02 43.42
N VAL A 972 57.62 -64.64 42.52
CA VAL A 972 57.51 -64.37 41.08
C VAL A 972 56.30 -65.10 40.51
N ALA A 973 55.32 -64.35 40.00
CA ALA A 973 54.09 -64.90 39.43
C ALA A 973 54.18 -65.02 37.91
N ASP A 974 54.23 -66.26 37.38
CA ASP A 974 54.05 -66.55 35.96
C ASP A 974 52.60 -66.25 35.52
N GLY A 975 52.34 -65.00 35.15
CA GLY A 975 51.06 -64.54 34.63
C GLY A 975 50.97 -64.62 33.10
N LYS A 976 49.76 -64.78 32.56
CA LYS A 976 49.50 -64.75 31.10
C LYS A 976 48.92 -63.40 30.67
N PRO A 977 49.16 -62.92 29.43
CA PRO A 977 48.52 -61.73 28.90
C PRO A 977 46.98 -61.84 28.94
N PHE A 978 46.29 -60.71 29.15
CA PHE A 978 44.83 -60.68 29.06
C PHE A 978 44.38 -60.89 27.61
N VAL A 979 43.56 -61.91 27.39
CA VAL A 979 42.86 -62.14 26.11
C VAL A 979 41.37 -62.21 26.43
N ARG A 980 40.58 -61.24 25.98
CA ARG A 980 39.14 -61.17 26.30
C ARG A 980 38.41 -62.47 25.95
N GLU A 981 38.67 -63.09 24.80
CA GLU A 981 38.07 -64.38 24.46
C GLU A 981 38.42 -65.50 25.45
N GLU A 982 39.62 -65.48 26.04
CA GLU A 982 40.02 -66.48 27.03
C GLU A 982 39.49 -66.15 28.42
N GLN A 983 39.42 -64.89 28.82
CA GLN A 983 38.78 -64.49 30.08
C GLN A 983 37.25 -64.60 30.00
N GLU A 984 36.64 -64.43 28.82
CA GLU A 984 35.25 -64.80 28.57
C GLU A 984 35.07 -66.32 28.52
N LYS A 985 36.04 -67.12 28.02
CA LYS A 985 35.97 -68.58 28.13
C LYS A 985 36.21 -69.07 29.56
N ARG A 986 37.02 -68.36 30.37
CA ARG A 986 37.27 -68.62 31.79
C ARG A 986 36.09 -68.18 32.64
N LEU A 987 35.50 -67.01 32.40
CA LEU A 987 34.22 -66.60 32.99
C LEU A 987 33.12 -67.56 32.54
N ARG A 988 32.92 -67.84 31.24
CA ARG A 988 31.96 -68.86 30.78
C ARG A 988 32.28 -70.28 31.27
N LYS A 989 33.52 -70.60 31.71
CA LYS A 989 33.84 -71.87 32.36
C LYS A 989 33.45 -71.81 33.84
N ALA A 990 33.91 -70.81 34.59
CA ALA A 990 33.52 -70.58 35.98
C ALA A 990 32.00 -70.43 36.12
N GLU A 991 31.31 -69.74 35.21
CA GLU A 991 29.86 -69.59 35.10
C GLU A 991 29.18 -70.86 34.54
N ARG A 992 29.84 -71.69 33.72
CA ARG A 992 29.35 -73.05 33.40
C ARG A 992 29.45 -73.96 34.61
N ASP A 993 30.49 -73.86 35.42
CA ASP A 993 30.67 -74.64 36.63
C ASP A 993 29.70 -74.12 37.72
N LEU A 994 29.50 -72.80 37.81
CA LEU A 994 28.39 -72.13 38.51
C LEU A 994 27.02 -72.60 38.00
N SER A 995 26.88 -72.91 36.71
CA SER A 995 25.64 -73.37 36.07
C SER A 995 25.52 -74.90 35.98
N ALA A 996 26.55 -75.67 36.38
CA ALA A 996 26.57 -77.14 36.44
C ALA A 996 26.47 -77.63 37.89
N LEU A 997 26.94 -76.82 38.84
CA LEU A 997 26.31 -76.70 40.16
C LEU A 997 24.84 -76.26 40.05
N GLY A 998 24.43 -75.73 38.88
CA GLY A 998 23.17 -75.05 38.60
C GLY A 998 23.15 -73.67 39.24
N LYS A 999 22.31 -72.74 38.76
CA LYS A 999 22.19 -71.37 39.32
C LYS A 999 21.81 -71.45 40.82
N VAL A 1000 22.85 -71.57 41.64
CA VAL A 1000 22.86 -71.44 43.08
C VAL A 1000 22.50 -70.00 43.33
N ASN A 1001 21.28 -69.79 43.79
CA ASN A 1001 20.73 -68.46 43.81
C ASN A 1001 20.44 -68.06 45.28
N PRO A 1002 21.38 -67.40 45.98
CA PRO A 1002 21.12 -66.83 47.31
C PRO A 1002 19.96 -65.84 47.26
N LEU A 1003 19.83 -65.16 46.13
CA LEU A 1003 18.77 -64.26 45.75
C LEU A 1003 17.58 -65.00 45.10
N ALA A 1004 17.43 -66.33 45.25
CA ALA A 1004 16.28 -67.05 44.67
C ALA A 1004 14.93 -66.54 45.18
N LEU A 1005 14.92 -66.01 46.40
CA LEU A 1005 13.76 -65.38 47.02
C LEU A 1005 13.51 -63.97 46.49
N GLU A 1006 14.52 -63.32 45.92
CA GLU A 1006 14.51 -61.91 45.50
C GLU A 1006 14.43 -61.76 43.97
N GLU A 1007 15.25 -62.48 43.19
CA GLU A 1007 15.12 -62.56 41.73
C GLU A 1007 13.76 -63.12 41.30
N PHE A 1008 13.19 -64.09 42.04
CA PHE A 1008 11.85 -64.61 41.76
C PHE A 1008 10.79 -63.52 41.94
N ALA A 1009 10.83 -62.81 43.07
CA ALA A 1009 9.91 -61.71 43.36
C ALA A 1009 10.06 -60.55 42.35
N ALA A 1010 11.29 -60.14 42.04
CA ALA A 1010 11.56 -59.04 41.11
C ALA A 1010 11.23 -59.38 39.65
N LEU A 1011 11.40 -60.63 39.21
CA LEU A 1011 10.95 -61.08 37.88
C LEU A 1011 9.44 -61.27 37.81
N GLU A 1012 8.79 -61.69 38.90
CA GLU A 1012 7.33 -61.76 39.00
C GLU A 1012 6.73 -60.34 38.95
N GLU A 1013 7.24 -59.39 39.73
CA GLU A 1013 6.83 -57.98 39.73
C GLU A 1013 7.11 -57.28 38.39
N ARG A 1014 8.27 -57.53 37.76
CA ARG A 1014 8.59 -56.98 36.44
C ARG A 1014 7.77 -57.60 35.31
N HIS A 1015 7.41 -58.88 35.40
CA HIS A 1015 6.44 -59.52 34.51
C HIS A 1015 5.04 -58.95 34.74
N GLN A 1016 4.63 -58.70 36.00
CA GLN A 1016 3.38 -58.03 36.35
C GLN A 1016 3.32 -56.65 35.69
N PHE A 1017 4.32 -55.80 35.91
CA PHE A 1017 4.42 -54.44 35.36
C PHE A 1017 4.41 -54.43 33.82
N LEU A 1018 5.23 -55.25 33.17
CA LEU A 1018 5.27 -55.31 31.71
C LEU A 1018 4.02 -55.94 31.11
N SER A 1019 3.37 -56.88 31.79
CA SER A 1019 2.07 -57.42 31.35
C SER A 1019 0.95 -56.40 31.53
N THR A 1020 0.95 -55.61 32.61
CA THR A 1020 0.03 -54.47 32.79
C THR A 1020 0.24 -53.43 31.70
N GLN A 1021 1.47 -52.94 31.48
CA GLN A 1021 1.77 -51.97 30.43
C GLN A 1021 1.47 -52.50 29.01
N LEU A 1022 1.65 -53.79 28.76
CA LEU A 1022 1.25 -54.41 27.49
C LEU A 1022 -0.28 -54.50 27.35
N GLU A 1023 -1.02 -54.73 28.43
CA GLU A 1023 -2.49 -54.69 28.43
C GLU A 1023 -3.02 -53.25 28.36
N ASP A 1024 -2.34 -52.27 28.97
CA ASP A 1024 -2.62 -50.83 28.87
C ASP A 1024 -2.38 -50.30 27.45
N LEU A 1025 -1.36 -50.83 26.75
CA LEU A 1025 -1.08 -50.51 25.36
C LEU A 1025 -1.97 -51.29 24.38
N LYS A 1026 -2.42 -52.51 24.72
CA LYS A 1026 -3.51 -53.17 24.00
C LYS A 1026 -4.83 -52.43 24.20
N SER A 1027 -5.13 -51.96 25.41
CA SER A 1027 -6.29 -51.11 25.70
C SER A 1027 -6.13 -49.86 24.87
N SER A 1028 -5.09 -49.05 25.07
CA SER A 1028 -4.86 -47.83 24.29
C SER A 1028 -4.90 -48.05 22.76
N ARG A 1029 -4.43 -49.19 22.23
CA ARG A 1029 -4.60 -49.51 20.80
C ARG A 1029 -6.05 -49.85 20.46
N LYS A 1030 -6.73 -50.66 21.28
CA LYS A 1030 -8.16 -50.96 21.17
C LYS A 1030 -8.98 -49.67 21.29
N ASP A 1031 -8.66 -48.78 22.21
CA ASP A 1031 -9.32 -47.51 22.46
C ASP A 1031 -9.06 -46.53 21.31
N LEU A 1032 -7.86 -46.51 20.70
CA LEU A 1032 -7.61 -45.78 19.46
C LEU A 1032 -8.32 -46.41 18.23
N LEU A 1033 -8.46 -47.74 18.17
CA LEU A 1033 -9.24 -48.43 17.15
C LEU A 1033 -10.75 -48.23 17.34
N ASP A 1034 -11.23 -48.21 18.57
CA ASP A 1034 -12.61 -47.95 18.97
C ASP A 1034 -12.93 -46.47 18.84
N ILE A 1035 -11.96 -45.55 18.99
CA ILE A 1035 -12.10 -44.12 18.62
C ILE A 1035 -12.09 -43.95 17.09
N ILE A 1036 -11.23 -44.66 16.35
CA ILE A 1036 -11.29 -44.65 14.87
C ILE A 1036 -12.64 -45.19 14.41
N LYS A 1037 -13.13 -46.27 15.04
CA LYS A 1037 -14.41 -46.88 14.75
C LYS A 1037 -15.57 -46.03 15.23
N GLU A 1038 -15.52 -45.39 16.40
CA GLU A 1038 -16.56 -44.46 16.86
C GLU A 1038 -16.62 -43.25 15.93
N VAL A 1039 -15.47 -42.73 15.50
CA VAL A 1039 -15.37 -41.67 14.50
C VAL A 1039 -15.92 -42.16 13.16
N ASP A 1040 -15.62 -43.38 12.70
CA ASP A 1040 -16.18 -43.91 11.45
C ASP A 1040 -17.67 -44.23 11.54
N ASP A 1041 -18.13 -44.90 12.60
CA ASP A 1041 -19.55 -45.15 12.90
C ASP A 1041 -20.30 -43.81 13.07
N ARG A 1042 -19.65 -42.72 13.52
CA ARG A 1042 -20.22 -41.36 13.61
C ARG A 1042 -20.18 -40.64 12.26
N VAL A 1043 -19.10 -40.76 11.49
CA VAL A 1043 -18.97 -40.22 10.12
C VAL A 1043 -20.01 -40.89 9.22
N GLN A 1044 -20.12 -42.21 9.24
CA GLN A 1044 -21.14 -42.97 8.50
C GLN A 1044 -22.55 -42.56 8.92
N ARG A 1045 -22.86 -42.48 10.22
CA ARG A 1045 -24.19 -42.03 10.68
C ARG A 1045 -24.49 -40.61 10.24
N VAL A 1046 -23.63 -39.64 10.56
CA VAL A 1046 -23.87 -38.22 10.24
C VAL A 1046 -23.86 -37.97 8.73
N PHE A 1047 -23.07 -38.71 7.94
CA PHE A 1047 -23.13 -38.67 6.48
C PHE A 1047 -24.40 -39.32 5.94
N SER A 1048 -24.83 -40.46 6.48
CA SER A 1048 -26.06 -41.13 6.04
C SER A 1048 -27.29 -40.30 6.41
N GLU A 1049 -27.36 -39.79 7.64
CA GLU A 1049 -28.38 -38.83 8.09
C GLU A 1049 -28.41 -37.63 7.14
N ALA A 1050 -27.29 -36.93 6.94
CA ALA A 1050 -27.24 -35.77 6.04
C ALA A 1050 -27.51 -36.11 4.56
N PHE A 1051 -27.15 -37.30 4.08
CA PHE A 1051 -27.45 -37.75 2.72
C PHE A 1051 -28.94 -38.07 2.53
N GLU A 1052 -29.56 -38.79 3.47
CA GLU A 1052 -31.00 -39.10 3.45
C GLU A 1052 -31.81 -37.80 3.56
N ASP A 1053 -31.48 -36.92 4.51
CA ASP A 1053 -32.09 -35.59 4.66
C ASP A 1053 -31.96 -34.78 3.36
N THR A 1054 -30.75 -34.71 2.78
CA THR A 1054 -30.50 -33.95 1.54
C THR A 1054 -31.20 -34.59 0.34
N ARG A 1055 -31.28 -35.93 0.25
CA ARG A 1055 -31.99 -36.64 -0.82
C ARG A 1055 -33.48 -36.33 -0.77
N ASP A 1056 -34.09 -36.38 0.41
CA ASP A 1056 -35.53 -36.19 0.55
C ASP A 1056 -35.92 -34.71 0.38
N GLN A 1057 -35.09 -33.79 0.89
CA GLN A 1057 -35.21 -32.36 0.51
C GLN A 1057 -34.97 -32.14 -0.99
N PHE A 1058 -34.04 -32.85 -1.63
CA PHE A 1058 -33.79 -32.71 -3.08
C PHE A 1058 -34.98 -33.15 -3.92
N VAL A 1059 -35.69 -34.22 -3.54
CA VAL A 1059 -36.94 -34.61 -4.20
C VAL A 1059 -37.96 -33.46 -4.11
N HIS A 1060 -38.24 -32.96 -2.90
CA HIS A 1060 -39.24 -31.91 -2.68
C HIS A 1060 -38.88 -30.56 -3.34
N VAL A 1061 -37.60 -30.17 -3.27
CA VAL A 1061 -37.08 -28.95 -3.91
C VAL A 1061 -37.12 -29.08 -5.44
N PHE A 1062 -36.73 -30.24 -5.99
CA PHE A 1062 -36.73 -30.47 -7.43
C PHE A 1062 -38.16 -30.54 -8.00
N GLU A 1063 -39.12 -31.19 -7.33
CA GLU A 1063 -40.54 -31.22 -7.74
C GLU A 1063 -41.15 -29.81 -7.80
N ARG A 1064 -40.76 -28.92 -6.87
CA ARG A 1064 -41.22 -27.52 -6.83
C ARG A 1064 -40.58 -26.65 -7.89
N LEU A 1065 -39.28 -26.81 -8.15
CA LEU A 1065 -38.57 -26.08 -9.22
C LEU A 1065 -38.94 -26.61 -10.61
N PHE A 1066 -39.24 -27.90 -10.75
CA PHE A 1066 -39.65 -28.58 -11.98
C PHE A 1066 -40.97 -29.36 -11.78
N PRO A 1067 -42.14 -28.70 -11.82
CA PRO A 1067 -43.44 -29.37 -11.69
C PRO A 1067 -43.62 -30.46 -12.75
N GLY A 1068 -43.82 -31.71 -12.32
CA GLY A 1068 -43.90 -32.88 -13.19
C GLY A 1068 -42.56 -33.42 -13.72
N GLY A 1069 -41.44 -32.94 -13.17
CA GLY A 1069 -40.13 -33.57 -13.26
C GLY A 1069 -39.83 -34.46 -12.06
N GLU A 1070 -38.77 -35.28 -12.16
CA GLU A 1070 -38.27 -36.13 -11.06
C GLU A 1070 -36.77 -35.84 -10.85
N GLY A 1071 -36.35 -35.62 -9.60
CA GLY A 1071 -34.95 -35.48 -9.21
C GLY A 1071 -34.59 -36.50 -8.14
N ARG A 1072 -33.41 -37.12 -8.23
CA ARG A 1072 -32.91 -38.09 -7.24
C ARG A 1072 -31.40 -37.95 -7.04
N LEU A 1073 -30.95 -38.19 -5.81
CA LEU A 1073 -29.54 -38.39 -5.49
C LEU A 1073 -29.27 -39.88 -5.36
N VAL A 1074 -28.19 -40.36 -5.97
CA VAL A 1074 -27.85 -41.78 -6.05
C VAL A 1074 -26.38 -41.97 -5.64
N LEU A 1075 -26.14 -42.90 -4.72
CA LEU A 1075 -24.80 -43.28 -4.29
C LEU A 1075 -24.15 -44.17 -5.36
N THR A 1076 -22.89 -43.90 -5.72
CA THR A 1076 -22.16 -44.71 -6.72
C THR A 1076 -21.90 -46.13 -6.23
N ASP A 1077 -21.68 -46.28 -4.92
CA ASP A 1077 -21.68 -47.54 -4.20
C ASP A 1077 -22.56 -47.40 -2.94
N PRO A 1078 -23.79 -47.96 -2.92
CA PRO A 1078 -24.64 -47.92 -1.72
C PRO A 1078 -24.15 -48.77 -0.54
N SER A 1079 -23.06 -49.55 -0.70
CA SER A 1079 -22.55 -50.47 0.33
C SER A 1079 -21.38 -49.92 1.15
N ASP A 1080 -20.68 -48.87 0.69
CA ASP A 1080 -19.62 -48.19 1.46
C ASP A 1080 -19.88 -46.69 1.61
N MET A 1081 -20.57 -46.33 2.70
CA MET A 1081 -20.84 -44.93 3.09
C MET A 1081 -19.57 -44.10 3.36
N LEU A 1082 -18.37 -44.69 3.52
CA LEU A 1082 -17.12 -43.94 3.76
C LEU A 1082 -16.43 -43.48 2.47
N THR A 1083 -16.61 -44.17 1.34
CA THR A 1083 -15.91 -43.84 0.07
C THR A 1083 -16.85 -43.50 -1.09
N THR A 1084 -18.13 -43.85 -1.01
CA THR A 1084 -19.11 -43.63 -2.07
C THR A 1084 -19.26 -42.17 -2.50
N GLY A 1085 -19.37 -41.94 -3.82
CA GLY A 1085 -19.67 -40.66 -4.44
C GLY A 1085 -21.17 -40.47 -4.72
N ILE A 1086 -21.55 -39.26 -5.12
CA ILE A 1086 -22.95 -38.87 -5.33
C ILE A 1086 -23.19 -38.48 -6.80
N GLU A 1087 -23.93 -39.32 -7.52
CA GLU A 1087 -24.54 -38.94 -8.81
C GLU A 1087 -25.88 -38.22 -8.59
N VAL A 1088 -26.15 -37.23 -9.44
CA VAL A 1088 -27.38 -36.44 -9.44
C VAL A 1088 -28.17 -36.82 -10.70
N GLU A 1089 -29.28 -37.51 -10.52
CA GLU A 1089 -30.22 -37.81 -11.60
C GLU A 1089 -31.32 -36.74 -11.65
N ALA A 1090 -31.50 -36.12 -12.82
CA ALA A 1090 -32.49 -35.09 -13.03
C ALA A 1090 -33.29 -35.36 -14.32
N ARG A 1091 -34.61 -35.33 -14.20
CA ARG A 1091 -35.56 -35.61 -15.27
C ARG A 1091 -36.59 -34.47 -15.38
N PRO A 1092 -36.32 -33.44 -16.20
CA PRO A 1092 -37.31 -32.42 -16.52
C PRO A 1092 -38.54 -33.02 -17.20
N ALA A 1093 -39.70 -32.38 -17.02
CA ALA A 1093 -40.99 -32.85 -17.51
C ALA A 1093 -40.95 -33.29 -18.99
N GLY A 1094 -41.50 -34.47 -19.28
CA GLY A 1094 -41.56 -35.03 -20.64
C GLY A 1094 -40.26 -35.65 -21.19
N LYS A 1095 -39.11 -35.55 -20.50
CA LYS A 1095 -37.83 -36.15 -20.92
C LYS A 1095 -37.57 -37.51 -20.25
N LYS A 1096 -36.61 -38.28 -20.80
CA LYS A 1096 -36.00 -39.44 -20.13
C LYS A 1096 -34.87 -38.97 -19.21
N ILE A 1097 -34.58 -39.74 -18.16
CA ILE A 1097 -33.47 -39.52 -17.22
C ILE A 1097 -32.14 -39.40 -18.00
N LYS A 1098 -31.30 -38.44 -17.61
CA LYS A 1098 -29.96 -38.21 -18.15
C LYS A 1098 -29.03 -37.63 -17.07
N ARG A 1099 -27.72 -37.87 -17.23
CA ARG A 1099 -26.67 -37.16 -16.47
C ARG A 1099 -26.68 -35.66 -16.77
N LEU A 1100 -26.28 -34.85 -15.78
CA LEU A 1100 -26.27 -33.37 -15.80
C LEU A 1100 -25.66 -32.76 -17.08
N SER A 1101 -24.65 -33.40 -17.67
CA SER A 1101 -23.97 -32.94 -18.88
C SER A 1101 -24.83 -32.87 -20.15
N LEU A 1102 -26.04 -33.47 -20.13
CA LEU A 1102 -26.95 -33.55 -21.28
C LEU A 1102 -28.25 -32.74 -21.12
N LEU A 1103 -28.30 -31.85 -20.12
CA LEU A 1103 -29.38 -30.88 -19.88
C LEU A 1103 -29.04 -29.51 -20.49
N SER A 1104 -30.05 -28.68 -20.76
CA SER A 1104 -29.81 -27.30 -21.22
C SER A 1104 -29.23 -26.40 -20.12
N GLY A 1105 -28.65 -25.25 -20.49
CA GLY A 1105 -27.98 -24.35 -19.53
C GLY A 1105 -28.85 -23.94 -18.34
N GLY A 1106 -30.09 -23.50 -18.58
CA GLY A 1106 -31.04 -23.15 -17.51
C GLY A 1106 -31.46 -24.37 -16.66
N GLU A 1107 -31.73 -25.52 -17.29
CA GLU A 1107 -32.04 -26.76 -16.57
C GLU A 1107 -30.87 -27.23 -15.69
N ARG A 1108 -29.63 -27.08 -16.16
CA ARG A 1108 -28.41 -27.35 -15.38
C ARG A 1108 -28.31 -26.43 -14.17
N SER A 1109 -28.34 -25.13 -14.37
CA SER A 1109 -28.21 -24.15 -13.28
C SER A 1109 -29.31 -24.32 -12.24
N LEU A 1110 -30.55 -24.52 -12.66
CA LEU A 1110 -31.67 -24.75 -11.73
C LEU A 1110 -31.55 -26.09 -10.98
N THR A 1111 -30.96 -27.12 -11.58
CA THR A 1111 -30.64 -28.39 -10.88
C THR A 1111 -29.51 -28.22 -9.86
N ALA A 1112 -28.49 -27.40 -10.15
CA ALA A 1112 -27.42 -27.09 -9.20
C ALA A 1112 -27.93 -26.25 -8.02
N VAL A 1113 -28.80 -25.26 -8.28
CA VAL A 1113 -29.52 -24.51 -7.25
C VAL A 1113 -30.42 -25.46 -6.43
N ALA A 1114 -31.13 -26.40 -7.07
CA ALA A 1114 -31.94 -27.39 -6.35
C ALA A 1114 -31.11 -28.25 -5.38
N LEU A 1115 -29.89 -28.65 -5.77
CA LEU A 1115 -28.97 -29.40 -4.90
C LEU A 1115 -28.46 -28.55 -3.73
N LEU A 1116 -28.01 -27.31 -3.98
CA LEU A 1116 -27.56 -26.41 -2.92
C LEU A 1116 -28.68 -26.10 -1.92
N VAL A 1117 -29.88 -25.77 -2.41
CA VAL A 1117 -31.06 -25.55 -1.57
C VAL A 1117 -31.42 -26.80 -0.77
N ALA A 1118 -31.33 -28.01 -1.36
CA ALA A 1118 -31.60 -29.24 -0.63
C ALA A 1118 -30.62 -29.45 0.53
N ILE A 1119 -29.32 -29.17 0.31
CA ILE A 1119 -28.30 -29.18 1.36
C ILE A 1119 -28.63 -28.15 2.45
N PHE A 1120 -29.01 -26.93 2.06
CA PHE A 1120 -29.36 -25.85 2.98
C PHE A 1120 -30.62 -26.14 3.81
N LYS A 1121 -31.65 -26.77 3.23
CA LYS A 1121 -32.86 -27.19 3.97
C LYS A 1121 -32.62 -28.42 4.85
N ALA A 1122 -31.65 -29.27 4.51
CA ALA A 1122 -31.23 -30.40 5.35
C ALA A 1122 -30.33 -29.96 6.52
N ARG A 1123 -29.47 -28.95 6.30
CA ARG A 1123 -28.52 -28.41 7.28
C ARG A 1123 -28.51 -26.87 7.20
N PRO A 1124 -29.44 -26.19 7.89
CA PRO A 1124 -29.55 -24.73 7.85
C PRO A 1124 -28.35 -24.06 8.52
N SER A 1125 -27.77 -23.10 7.81
CA SER A 1125 -26.70 -22.21 8.27
C SER A 1125 -27.34 -20.91 8.81
N PRO A 1126 -26.72 -20.20 9.78
CA PRO A 1126 -27.32 -19.00 10.38
C PRO A 1126 -27.67 -17.89 9.36
N PHE A 1127 -26.92 -17.82 8.27
CA PHE A 1127 -27.21 -16.97 7.12
C PHE A 1127 -26.73 -17.61 5.81
N TYR A 1128 -27.20 -17.08 4.69
CA TYR A 1128 -26.77 -17.39 3.32
C TYR A 1128 -26.53 -16.11 2.52
N VAL A 1129 -25.55 -16.13 1.63
CA VAL A 1129 -25.26 -15.00 0.73
C VAL A 1129 -25.31 -15.48 -0.72
N MET A 1130 -26.09 -14.83 -1.58
CA MET A 1130 -26.29 -15.22 -2.98
C MET A 1130 -25.97 -14.06 -3.93
N ASP A 1131 -25.12 -14.29 -4.95
CA ASP A 1131 -24.66 -13.28 -5.90
C ASP A 1131 -25.11 -13.62 -7.34
N GLU A 1132 -26.15 -12.94 -7.80
CA GLU A 1132 -26.74 -13.02 -9.14
C GLU A 1132 -27.07 -14.46 -9.61
N VAL A 1133 -27.40 -15.36 -8.67
CA VAL A 1133 -27.72 -16.78 -8.91
C VAL A 1133 -28.90 -17.00 -9.85
N GLU A 1134 -29.78 -16.00 -9.94
CA GLU A 1134 -30.99 -16.00 -10.76
C GLU A 1134 -30.77 -15.49 -12.19
N ALA A 1135 -29.58 -14.95 -12.52
CA ALA A 1135 -29.30 -14.26 -13.78
C ALA A 1135 -29.42 -15.12 -15.06
N ALA A 1136 -29.53 -16.45 -14.91
CA ALA A 1136 -29.70 -17.42 -16.00
C ALA A 1136 -31.09 -18.08 -16.03
N LEU A 1137 -32.07 -17.58 -15.25
CA LEU A 1137 -33.43 -18.12 -15.15
C LEU A 1137 -34.44 -17.27 -15.92
N ASP A 1138 -35.56 -17.90 -16.31
CA ASP A 1138 -36.73 -17.20 -16.86
C ASP A 1138 -37.70 -16.76 -15.74
N ASP A 1139 -38.64 -15.88 -16.06
CA ASP A 1139 -39.64 -15.33 -15.10
C ASP A 1139 -40.44 -16.41 -14.35
N THR A 1140 -40.57 -17.60 -14.94
CA THR A 1140 -41.34 -18.72 -14.37
C THR A 1140 -40.53 -19.48 -13.33
N ASN A 1141 -39.27 -19.81 -13.64
CA ASN A 1141 -38.37 -20.49 -12.73
C ASN A 1141 -37.84 -19.54 -11.63
N LEU A 1142 -37.67 -18.26 -11.96
CA LEU A 1142 -37.42 -17.17 -11.00
C LEU A 1142 -38.51 -17.14 -9.92
N GLY A 1143 -39.79 -17.19 -10.32
CA GLY A 1143 -40.90 -17.23 -9.37
C GLY A 1143 -40.86 -18.44 -8.42
N ARG A 1144 -40.43 -19.61 -8.91
CA ARG A 1144 -40.28 -20.82 -8.08
C ARG A 1144 -39.09 -20.74 -7.11
N LEU A 1145 -38.01 -20.09 -7.53
CA LEU A 1145 -36.85 -19.83 -6.68
C LEU A 1145 -37.18 -18.83 -5.56
N ILE A 1146 -37.99 -17.81 -5.84
CA ILE A 1146 -38.45 -16.84 -4.84
C ILE A 1146 -39.25 -17.54 -3.73
N THR A 1147 -40.17 -18.46 -4.07
CA THR A 1147 -40.89 -19.26 -3.06
C THR A 1147 -39.98 -20.14 -2.19
N ILE A 1148 -38.80 -20.51 -2.69
CA ILE A 1148 -37.79 -21.20 -1.89
C ILE A 1148 -37.04 -20.23 -0.96
N PHE A 1149 -36.79 -18.99 -1.39
CA PHE A 1149 -36.23 -17.95 -0.52
C PHE A 1149 -37.20 -17.57 0.61
N GLU A 1150 -38.51 -17.52 0.33
CA GLU A 1150 -39.57 -17.34 1.34
C GLU A 1150 -39.54 -18.44 2.41
N GLU A 1151 -39.30 -19.70 2.04
CA GLU A 1151 -39.19 -20.80 3.00
C GLU A 1151 -37.84 -20.85 3.75
N LEU A 1152 -36.73 -20.42 3.13
CA LEU A 1152 -35.44 -20.34 3.80
C LEU A 1152 -35.44 -19.22 4.86
N ARG A 1153 -36.14 -18.11 4.59
CA ARG A 1153 -36.32 -16.95 5.47
C ARG A 1153 -36.90 -17.29 6.85
N GLU A 1154 -37.69 -18.37 6.96
CA GLU A 1154 -38.24 -18.83 8.24
C GLU A 1154 -37.17 -19.37 9.21
N SER A 1155 -35.97 -19.68 8.71
CA SER A 1155 -34.91 -20.37 9.46
C SER A 1155 -33.53 -19.71 9.41
N SER A 1156 -33.27 -18.90 8.38
CA SER A 1156 -31.94 -18.40 8.02
C SER A 1156 -32.04 -16.96 7.52
N GLN A 1157 -31.03 -16.12 7.80
CA GLN A 1157 -30.92 -14.79 7.19
C GLN A 1157 -30.42 -14.92 5.73
N LEU A 1158 -31.06 -14.25 4.76
CA LEU A 1158 -30.61 -14.26 3.35
C LEU A 1158 -30.11 -12.88 2.93
N ILE A 1159 -28.93 -12.82 2.32
CA ILE A 1159 -28.38 -11.61 1.68
C ILE A 1159 -28.26 -11.90 0.18
N VAL A 1160 -29.13 -11.27 -0.62
CA VAL A 1160 -29.26 -11.58 -2.07
C VAL A 1160 -28.87 -10.36 -2.90
N ILE A 1161 -27.75 -10.44 -3.63
CA ILE A 1161 -27.41 -9.47 -4.67
C ILE A 1161 -28.18 -9.82 -5.94
N THR A 1162 -29.04 -8.90 -6.37
CA THR A 1162 -29.96 -9.14 -7.49
C THR A 1162 -30.17 -7.89 -8.35
N HIS A 1163 -30.51 -8.11 -9.62
CA HIS A 1163 -31.07 -7.10 -10.51
C HIS A 1163 -32.52 -7.41 -10.95
N GLN A 1164 -33.11 -8.50 -10.44
CA GLN A 1164 -34.45 -8.97 -10.80
C GLN A 1164 -35.53 -8.40 -9.87
N LYS A 1165 -36.49 -7.67 -10.44
CA LYS A 1165 -37.54 -6.98 -9.67
C LYS A 1165 -38.33 -7.89 -8.74
N ARG A 1166 -38.68 -9.09 -9.22
CA ARG A 1166 -39.47 -10.08 -8.44
C ARG A 1166 -38.75 -10.54 -7.16
N THR A 1167 -37.42 -10.57 -7.18
CA THR A 1167 -36.60 -10.89 -5.99
C THR A 1167 -36.53 -9.71 -5.02
N MET A 1168 -36.63 -8.47 -5.53
CA MET A 1168 -36.70 -7.25 -4.70
C MET A 1168 -38.07 -7.07 -4.02
N GLU A 1169 -39.14 -7.52 -4.68
CA GLU A 1169 -40.53 -7.46 -4.19
C GLU A 1169 -40.78 -8.30 -2.92
N VAL A 1170 -39.88 -9.23 -2.59
CA VAL A 1170 -39.97 -10.18 -1.46
C VAL A 1170 -38.89 -9.93 -0.40
N ALA A 1171 -38.11 -8.85 -0.54
CA ALA A 1171 -37.10 -8.46 0.43
C ALA A 1171 -37.67 -7.63 1.59
N ASP A 1172 -37.19 -7.89 2.80
CA ASP A 1172 -37.49 -7.10 4.01
C ASP A 1172 -36.72 -5.76 4.02
N ALA A 1173 -35.49 -5.78 3.50
CA ALA A 1173 -34.62 -4.61 3.41
C ALA A 1173 -33.97 -4.53 2.03
N LEU A 1174 -33.94 -3.33 1.45
CA LEU A 1174 -33.30 -3.02 0.17
C LEU A 1174 -32.08 -2.11 0.38
N TYR A 1175 -30.93 -2.54 -0.13
CA TYR A 1175 -29.68 -1.78 -0.15
C TYR A 1175 -29.29 -1.40 -1.58
N GLY A 1176 -29.62 -0.17 -1.97
CA GLY A 1176 -29.25 0.41 -3.26
C GLY A 1176 -27.79 0.83 -3.30
N VAL A 1177 -26.95 0.04 -3.96
CA VAL A 1177 -25.55 0.38 -4.27
C VAL A 1177 -25.51 1.16 -5.58
N THR A 1178 -25.20 2.46 -5.51
CA THR A 1178 -25.11 3.35 -6.66
C THR A 1178 -23.72 3.98 -6.77
N MET A 1179 -23.22 4.09 -7.98
CA MET A 1179 -21.94 4.72 -8.28
C MET A 1179 -22.21 6.10 -8.89
N ARG A 1180 -21.61 7.15 -8.32
CA ARG A 1180 -21.72 8.50 -8.87
C ARG A 1180 -20.67 8.68 -9.99
N GLY A 1181 -20.72 9.83 -10.68
CA GLY A 1181 -19.81 10.12 -11.80
C GLY A 1181 -18.32 10.23 -11.42
N ASP A 1182 -18.01 10.14 -10.13
CA ASP A 1182 -16.66 10.07 -9.54
C ASP A 1182 -16.08 8.64 -9.49
N GLY A 1183 -16.86 7.62 -9.87
CA GLY A 1183 -16.46 6.21 -9.82
C GLY A 1183 -16.47 5.58 -8.42
N VAL A 1184 -17.04 6.24 -7.42
CA VAL A 1184 -17.11 5.73 -6.03
C VAL A 1184 -18.47 5.09 -5.77
N SER A 1185 -18.46 3.87 -5.20
CA SER A 1185 -19.68 3.20 -4.74
C SER A 1185 -20.21 3.88 -3.47
N THR A 1186 -21.50 4.21 -3.48
CA THR A 1186 -22.27 4.77 -2.36
C THR A 1186 -23.51 3.91 -2.12
N VAL A 1187 -24.02 3.91 -0.89
CA VAL A 1187 -25.11 3.02 -0.46
C VAL A 1187 -26.27 3.83 0.06
N ILE A 1188 -27.49 3.40 -0.28
CA ILE A 1188 -28.77 3.95 0.18
C ILE A 1188 -29.60 2.78 0.70
N SER A 1189 -30.05 2.84 1.95
CA SER A 1189 -30.90 1.80 2.56
C SER A 1189 -32.38 2.20 2.55
N GLN A 1190 -33.26 1.21 2.36
CA GLN A 1190 -34.70 1.35 2.50
C GLN A 1190 -35.29 0.07 3.10
N ARG A 1191 -35.94 0.18 4.26
CA ARG A 1191 -36.74 -0.92 4.83
C ARG A 1191 -38.09 -1.01 4.11
N LEU A 1192 -38.55 -2.23 3.85
CA LEU A 1192 -39.89 -2.52 3.34
C LEU A 1192 -40.77 -3.04 4.49
N GLY A 1193 -41.08 -2.15 5.43
CA GLY A 1193 -41.92 -2.47 6.58
C GLY A 1193 -43.37 -2.71 6.18
N ALA A 1194 -43.95 -3.81 6.66
CA ALA A 1194 -45.36 -4.14 6.49
C ALA A 1194 -46.25 -3.37 7.48
N ASP A 1195 -46.55 -2.09 7.17
CA ASP A 1195 -47.59 -1.30 7.85
C ASP A 1195 -48.16 -0.19 6.93
N VAL A 1196 -49.03 -0.60 6.00
CA VAL A 1196 -49.98 0.23 5.21
C VAL A 1196 -51.26 -0.57 4.99
#